data_AF-A0A7U2F180-F1
#
_entry.id   AF-A0A7U2F180-F1
#
_cell.length_a   1.000
_cell.length_b   1.000
_cell.length_c   1.000
_cell.angle_alpha   90.00
_cell.angle_beta   90.00
_cell.angle_gamma   90.00
#
_symmetry.space_group_name_H-M   'P 1'
#
loop_
_entity.id
_entity.type
_entity.pdbx_description
1 polymer ?
#
loop_
_entity_poly.entity_id
_entity_poly.type
_entity_poly.pdbx_seq_one_letter_code
_entity_poly.pdbx_strand_id
1 'polypeptide(L)'
;MANANNLNDSFQAAFETAIHKFRVELKNDNLYREILQTRTIVEVYDVTDKLQEEQSRTGRLRHLSKIEPFLAGLRGYVNVIEVFMQAKSDVLALIWGPVKLLLQWADVLKQSMDAIVDTIAEIGILIPEFQISSELFGEKAAVRDVLLLFFGDILDFYVIALKFFGNTRLKFVFEALWPRQRDKIKIVAGHFQRHTQVLRNEVRLEHIQAEYDFRRQALESFDKFENSHRLQEYQSLRTSMPMGKYEEKLQYLDDRSCHDAGIWLMKHTEFCSWIDRSPGSNPVLWLQGIPGSGKTHLAATVVHEARKRAHSLFAFLTYTHSTNISALSILHSLVFQLSADNPTLQSILCQSSGENFRHNIEAAKSVFKTVASSAGTLYITLDGLDEIEKAPRSKILESLLQFSSEIDGLRLLISCRAEGHITSTLKGKCSSIRIDEHNTEGIHTYITQHTSKWYNERDFCPEVRKEIGSLLAPLADKAKGMFLYAKIVLETIESMDPEEILEDLEILPNTLNEAYGRILLRINQQRHIEREKARSIIGWIGVSPTPLTIHELEQALRVKSRGIGGIAIVNAKVPIDCICGPIIEVVDGYVQFVHFTVQEYFMSSDISTAIDPKEARLGLATCCITYLCQNHYDRSMEPAKMSELILTGAYRFHNFATLYWLNLVEQVFTRYSTDALPIEFINLLETLRGKRETAPDRNFEDSSVPHYMIQLRQRNPELVTMICKSISFQATSEKSSFRTKDIEWASLDPLNISTTSYDVHSLMEHFLTPSQITRPTIKEKLVYHYGDRLFKCQYMSCIFRRHGFETKASRNSHEKEHVKPWKCDVEGCEFENGGFLSRKMRDEHLMRFHAHYNVIPNSEFQNLDEADLKEVCLDLVKADDVLRVRELAAAGMLKDKPHMHDLIPCAAQYASPEMLKMLLGQKCPWSGIYTYWGIYSKLLLCEVVASKSLQMLEYILHSDPADWKKLLNVESNGRVGFDLSNRALEEKLREMRAAGLPDVLAKGNDEMLAILCKWIERDVLLEKTKSYLVYPNMVAATAGDTYREQKLLGMWRKIPSEYWAKNNWKNAITSVASTTCSIELAKFLVDQGVPMDWRNSKAVPTPLLHAARKTNAEAAELVKFLLFSGAEPVVQIVKNDTKRARSKRTVETSQIHVSEQKGAKQISKWLGVSFNELVVQAKRARGEPESSDT
;
A
#
# COMPACT_ATOMS: atom_id res chain seq x y z
N MET A 1 -59.03 6.70 24.86
CA MET A 1 -58.22 5.56 25.33
C MET A 1 -57.57 4.74 24.19
N ALA A 2 -57.45 5.24 22.95
CA ALA A 2 -56.89 4.48 21.82
C ALA A 2 -55.46 4.88 21.36
N ASN A 3 -54.75 5.77 22.06
CA ASN A 3 -53.44 6.30 21.61
C ASN A 3 -52.20 5.80 22.41
N ALA A 4 -52.36 5.04 23.49
CA ALA A 4 -51.20 4.57 24.28
C ALA A 4 -50.56 3.27 23.74
N ASN A 5 -51.32 2.42 23.03
CA ASN A 5 -50.82 1.13 22.56
C ASN A 5 -49.91 1.21 21.31
N ASN A 6 -50.13 2.18 20.40
CA ASN A 6 -49.33 2.33 19.17
C ASN A 6 -47.88 2.82 19.41
N LEU A 7 -47.62 3.54 20.51
CA LEU A 7 -46.28 4.06 20.84
C LEU A 7 -45.36 3.01 21.49
N ASN A 8 -45.92 1.98 22.11
CA ASN A 8 -45.14 0.85 22.64
C ASN A 8 -44.66 -0.08 21.53
N ASP A 9 -45.47 -0.30 20.47
CA ASP A 9 -45.08 -1.12 19.31
C ASP A 9 -43.89 -0.53 18.54
N SER A 10 -43.86 0.79 18.33
CA SER A 10 -42.75 1.46 17.61
C SER A 10 -41.42 1.41 18.37
N PHE A 11 -41.44 1.52 19.70
CA PHE A 11 -40.24 1.45 20.53
C PHE A 11 -39.68 0.03 20.58
N GLN A 12 -40.57 -0.96 20.64
CA GLN A 12 -40.22 -2.37 20.63
C GLN A 12 -39.61 -2.81 19.28
N ALA A 13 -40.16 -2.33 18.16
CA ALA A 13 -39.62 -2.58 16.82
C ALA A 13 -38.18 -2.05 16.64
N ALA A 14 -37.83 -0.94 17.30
CA ALA A 14 -36.48 -0.38 17.25
C ALA A 14 -35.44 -1.26 17.98
N PHE A 15 -35.81 -1.84 19.13
CA PHE A 15 -34.98 -2.85 19.80
C PHE A 15 -34.80 -4.09 18.93
N GLU A 16 -35.87 -4.61 18.33
CA GLU A 16 -35.80 -5.76 17.42
C GLU A 16 -34.88 -5.48 16.22
N THR A 17 -34.87 -4.25 15.72
CA THR A 17 -33.93 -3.81 14.67
C THR A 17 -32.48 -3.83 15.16
N ALA A 18 -32.21 -3.34 16.37
CA ALA A 18 -30.86 -3.37 16.97
C ALA A 18 -30.39 -4.81 17.24
N ILE A 19 -31.29 -5.68 17.72
CA ILE A 19 -31.02 -7.11 17.93
C ILE A 19 -30.71 -7.81 16.61
N HIS A 20 -31.50 -7.52 15.56
CA HIS A 20 -31.25 -8.07 14.24
C HIS A 20 -29.88 -7.61 13.71
N LYS A 21 -29.55 -6.32 13.86
CA LYS A 21 -28.23 -5.79 13.48
C LYS A 21 -27.11 -6.51 14.21
N PHE A 22 -27.21 -6.67 15.53
CA PHE A 22 -26.24 -7.40 16.34
C PHE A 22 -26.05 -8.85 15.84
N ARG A 23 -27.14 -9.58 15.60
CA ARG A 23 -27.09 -10.96 15.09
C ARG A 23 -26.41 -11.04 13.72
N VAL A 24 -26.73 -10.11 12.82
CA VAL A 24 -26.10 -10.02 11.48
C VAL A 24 -24.61 -9.71 11.59
N GLU A 25 -24.23 -8.81 12.46
CA GLU A 25 -22.83 -8.44 12.65
C GLU A 25 -22.02 -9.56 13.31
N LEU A 26 -22.61 -10.32 14.24
CA LEU A 26 -21.94 -11.43 14.93
C LEU A 26 -21.59 -12.58 13.98
N LYS A 27 -22.40 -12.82 12.95
CA LYS A 27 -22.21 -13.88 11.92
C LYS A 27 -22.00 -15.29 12.51
N ASN A 28 -22.60 -15.57 13.68
CA ASN A 28 -22.49 -16.85 14.36
C ASN A 28 -23.76 -17.17 15.16
N ASP A 29 -24.67 -17.95 14.57
CA ASP A 29 -25.96 -18.29 15.18
C ASP A 29 -25.83 -19.21 16.41
N ASN A 30 -24.78 -20.02 16.49
CA ASN A 30 -24.52 -20.87 17.66
C ASN A 30 -24.16 -20.01 18.87
N LEU A 31 -23.23 -19.07 18.67
CA LEU A 31 -22.85 -18.11 19.68
C LEU A 31 -24.03 -17.24 20.11
N TYR A 32 -24.86 -16.78 19.16
CA TYR A 32 -26.06 -16.03 19.49
C TYR A 32 -26.99 -16.82 20.42
N ARG A 33 -27.20 -18.11 20.17
CA ARG A 33 -27.99 -18.99 21.06
C ARG A 33 -27.35 -19.18 22.44
N GLU A 34 -26.02 -19.22 22.50
CA GLU A 34 -25.28 -19.32 23.76
C GLU A 34 -25.44 -18.03 24.61
N ILE A 35 -25.36 -16.85 23.98
CA ILE A 35 -25.61 -15.57 24.63
C ILE A 35 -27.00 -15.53 25.27
N LEU A 36 -28.01 -16.05 24.58
CA LEU A 36 -29.40 -16.04 25.05
C LEU A 36 -29.67 -16.91 26.30
N GLN A 37 -28.71 -17.72 26.74
CA GLN A 37 -28.87 -18.61 27.90
C GLN A 37 -28.78 -17.88 29.25
N THR A 38 -28.08 -16.75 29.30
CA THR A 38 -27.79 -16.02 30.55
C THR A 38 -28.60 -14.75 30.57
N ARG A 39 -29.48 -14.59 31.57
CA ARG A 39 -30.55 -13.57 31.59
C ARG A 39 -30.54 -12.70 32.84
N THR A 40 -29.74 -13.05 33.83
CA THR A 40 -29.70 -12.33 35.10
C THR A 40 -28.29 -11.93 35.48
N ILE A 41 -28.17 -10.83 36.24
CA ILE A 41 -26.90 -10.39 36.82
C ILE A 41 -26.32 -11.42 37.81
N VAL A 42 -27.17 -12.19 38.51
CA VAL A 42 -26.76 -13.23 39.47
C VAL A 42 -25.94 -14.30 38.77
N GLU A 43 -26.37 -14.75 37.58
CA GLU A 43 -25.61 -15.73 36.79
C GLU A 43 -24.23 -15.21 36.33
N VAL A 44 -24.05 -13.89 36.23
CA VAL A 44 -22.75 -13.26 35.93
C VAL A 44 -21.87 -13.24 37.18
N TYR A 45 -22.41 -12.91 38.35
CA TYR A 45 -21.68 -12.99 39.62
C TYR A 45 -21.26 -14.43 39.94
N ASP A 46 -22.15 -15.42 39.78
CA ASP A 46 -21.84 -16.84 39.98
C ASP A 46 -20.64 -17.30 39.14
N VAL A 47 -20.51 -16.80 37.90
CA VAL A 47 -19.37 -17.10 37.03
C VAL A 47 -18.12 -16.35 37.46
N THR A 48 -18.27 -15.09 37.86
CA THR A 48 -17.16 -14.26 38.36
C THR A 48 -16.53 -14.87 39.61
N ASP A 49 -17.34 -15.33 40.55
CA ASP A 49 -16.89 -15.98 41.79
C ASP A 49 -16.19 -17.33 41.49
N LYS A 50 -16.76 -18.15 40.61
CA LYS A 50 -16.13 -19.39 40.16
C LYS A 50 -14.79 -19.15 39.49
N LEU A 51 -14.70 -18.16 38.59
CA LEU A 51 -13.45 -17.79 37.93
C LEU A 51 -12.42 -17.29 38.95
N GLN A 52 -12.80 -16.49 39.95
CA GLN A 52 -11.87 -16.07 41.01
C GLN A 52 -11.36 -17.26 41.82
N GLU A 53 -12.23 -18.22 42.16
CA GLU A 53 -11.84 -19.43 42.88
C GLU A 53 -10.84 -20.26 42.06
N GLU A 54 -11.10 -20.49 40.78
CA GLU A 54 -10.21 -21.22 39.86
C GLU A 54 -8.87 -20.50 39.63
N GLN A 55 -8.91 -19.18 39.46
CA GLN A 55 -7.72 -18.34 39.31
C GLN A 55 -6.89 -18.27 40.59
N SER A 56 -7.51 -18.35 41.77
CA SER A 56 -6.80 -18.40 43.05
C SER A 56 -5.94 -19.66 43.16
N ARG A 57 -6.48 -20.81 42.73
CA ARG A 57 -5.81 -22.12 42.75
C ARG A 57 -4.62 -22.18 41.78
N THR A 58 -4.64 -21.37 40.72
CA THR A 58 -3.63 -21.35 39.65
C THR A 58 -2.67 -20.16 39.71
N GLY A 59 -2.75 -19.33 40.76
CA GLY A 59 -1.89 -18.13 40.91
C GLY A 59 -2.12 -17.08 39.82
N ARG A 60 -3.37 -16.99 39.32
CA ARG A 60 -3.80 -16.06 38.27
C ARG A 60 -4.84 -15.04 38.74
N LEU A 61 -5.17 -15.02 40.04
CA LEU A 61 -6.22 -14.19 40.63
C LEU A 61 -6.25 -12.77 40.04
N ARG A 62 -7.43 -12.32 39.61
CA ARG A 62 -7.68 -10.98 39.08
C ARG A 62 -8.65 -10.20 39.93
N HIS A 63 -8.50 -8.88 39.93
CA HIS A 63 -9.32 -7.95 40.71
C HIS A 63 -10.68 -7.72 40.01
N LEU A 64 -11.49 -8.77 39.85
CA LEU A 64 -12.75 -8.69 39.10
C LEU A 64 -13.76 -7.71 39.72
N SER A 65 -13.58 -7.31 40.98
CA SER A 65 -14.35 -6.21 41.59
C SER A 65 -14.28 -4.89 40.82
N LYS A 66 -13.27 -4.70 39.95
CA LYS A 66 -13.18 -3.54 39.04
C LYS A 66 -14.36 -3.41 38.06
N ILE A 67 -15.05 -4.51 37.73
CA ILE A 67 -16.17 -4.47 36.76
C ILE A 67 -17.49 -4.03 37.40
N GLU A 68 -17.54 -3.90 38.73
CA GLU A 68 -18.75 -3.57 39.48
C GLU A 68 -19.45 -2.27 39.00
N PRO A 69 -18.74 -1.16 38.69
CA PRO A 69 -19.38 0.04 38.17
C PRO A 69 -20.16 -0.20 36.87
N PHE A 70 -19.63 -1.06 35.98
CA PHE A 70 -20.30 -1.43 34.74
C PHE A 70 -21.53 -2.30 34.99
N LEU A 71 -21.43 -3.32 35.85
CA LEU A 71 -22.55 -4.19 36.20
C LEU A 71 -23.68 -3.41 36.90
N ALA A 72 -23.33 -2.51 37.82
CA ALA A 72 -24.28 -1.62 38.48
C ALA A 72 -24.97 -0.67 37.48
N GLY A 73 -24.20 -0.09 36.54
CA GLY A 73 -24.75 0.73 35.45
C GLY A 73 -25.72 -0.03 34.56
N LEU A 74 -25.38 -1.25 34.13
CA LEU A 74 -26.27 -2.12 33.36
C LEU A 74 -27.52 -2.52 34.14
N ARG A 75 -27.40 -2.77 35.44
CA ARG A 75 -28.56 -3.05 36.31
C ARG A 75 -29.50 -1.85 36.37
N GLY A 76 -28.96 -0.64 36.51
CA GLY A 76 -29.73 0.60 36.45
C GLY A 76 -30.46 0.75 35.10
N TYR A 77 -29.79 0.43 34.00
CA TYR A 77 -30.39 0.42 32.66
C TYR A 77 -31.54 -0.59 32.54
N VAL A 78 -31.33 -1.84 33.01
CA VAL A 78 -32.33 -2.92 33.02
C VAL A 78 -33.59 -2.51 33.78
N ASN A 79 -33.44 -1.96 34.99
CA ASN A 79 -34.58 -1.52 35.80
C ASN A 79 -35.44 -0.49 35.07
N VAL A 80 -34.83 0.40 34.28
CA VAL A 80 -35.54 1.44 33.53
C VAL A 80 -36.26 0.86 32.31
N ILE A 81 -35.61 0.01 31.52
CA ILE A 81 -36.25 -0.61 30.35
C ILE A 81 -37.39 -1.56 30.72
N GLU A 82 -37.32 -2.25 31.87
CA GLU A 82 -38.39 -3.14 32.33
C GLU A 82 -39.71 -2.41 32.55
N VAL A 83 -39.65 -1.15 33.02
CA VAL A 83 -40.83 -0.28 33.20
C VAL A 83 -41.51 0.04 31.87
N PHE A 84 -40.76 0.18 30.78
CA PHE A 84 -41.31 0.63 29.49
C PHE A 84 -41.82 -0.49 28.59
N MET A 85 -41.24 -1.69 28.67
CA MET A 85 -41.42 -2.71 27.62
C MET A 85 -41.70 -4.12 28.15
N GLN A 86 -42.02 -4.29 29.44
CA GLN A 86 -42.26 -5.61 30.07
C GLN A 86 -41.21 -6.63 29.59
N ALA A 87 -39.94 -6.28 29.79
CA ALA A 87 -38.80 -6.71 28.97
C ALA A 87 -38.86 -8.18 28.50
N LYS A 88 -38.83 -8.38 27.17
CA LYS A 88 -38.69 -9.70 26.55
C LYS A 88 -37.39 -10.36 27.03
N SER A 89 -37.47 -11.66 27.32
CA SER A 89 -36.35 -12.49 27.80
C SER A 89 -35.05 -12.34 26.98
N ASP A 90 -35.16 -12.03 25.69
CA ASP A 90 -34.00 -11.94 24.79
C ASP A 90 -33.20 -10.65 24.98
N VAL A 91 -33.84 -9.53 25.35
CA VAL A 91 -33.17 -8.23 25.59
C VAL A 91 -32.28 -8.33 26.82
N LEU A 92 -32.82 -8.90 27.91
CA LEU A 92 -32.07 -9.13 29.14
C LEU A 92 -30.86 -10.04 28.87
N ALA A 93 -31.05 -11.05 28.02
CA ALA A 93 -29.96 -11.96 27.69
C ALA A 93 -28.82 -11.31 26.91
N LEU A 94 -29.14 -10.35 26.03
CA LEU A 94 -28.14 -9.60 25.28
C LEU A 94 -27.37 -8.58 26.12
N ILE A 95 -27.87 -8.25 27.31
CA ILE A 95 -27.16 -7.41 28.29
C ILE A 95 -26.20 -8.28 29.11
N TRP A 96 -26.67 -9.41 29.66
CA TRP A 96 -25.88 -10.20 30.61
C TRP A 96 -25.02 -11.29 29.98
N GLY A 97 -25.53 -11.97 28.94
CA GLY A 97 -24.84 -13.08 28.28
C GLY A 97 -23.47 -12.76 27.72
N PRO A 98 -23.27 -11.63 27.00
CA PRO A 98 -21.97 -11.28 26.46
C PRO A 98 -20.92 -11.06 27.56
N VAL A 99 -21.28 -10.45 28.68
CA VAL A 99 -20.34 -10.21 29.80
C VAL A 99 -19.80 -11.53 30.33
N LYS A 100 -20.69 -12.50 30.58
CA LYS A 100 -20.31 -13.84 31.02
C LYS A 100 -19.36 -14.52 30.03
N LEU A 101 -19.70 -14.53 28.74
CA LEU A 101 -18.86 -15.17 27.73
C LEU A 101 -17.49 -14.49 27.58
N LEU A 102 -17.45 -13.17 27.63
CA LEU A 102 -16.20 -12.41 27.56
C LEU A 102 -15.26 -12.76 28.72
N LEU A 103 -15.79 -12.85 29.95
CA LEU A 103 -14.99 -13.24 31.11
C LEU A 103 -14.49 -14.69 31.01
N GLN A 104 -15.33 -15.61 30.51
CA GLN A 104 -14.92 -17.01 30.31
C GLN A 104 -13.88 -17.17 29.21
N TRP A 105 -14.02 -16.46 28.09
CA TRP A 105 -13.10 -16.54 26.96
C TRP A 105 -11.79 -15.80 27.20
N ALA A 106 -11.80 -14.71 27.96
CA ALA A 106 -10.60 -13.97 28.30
C ALA A 106 -9.70 -14.69 29.30
N ASP A 107 -10.20 -15.71 30.03
CA ASP A 107 -9.43 -16.48 31.01
C ASP A 107 -8.30 -17.34 30.40
N VAL A 108 -8.25 -17.45 29.06
CA VAL A 108 -7.18 -18.16 28.34
C VAL A 108 -5.79 -17.57 28.64
N LEU A 109 -5.66 -16.24 28.79
CA LEU A 109 -4.41 -15.56 29.12
C LEU A 109 -4.59 -14.56 30.27
N LYS A 110 -3.52 -14.38 31.03
CA LYS A 110 -3.44 -13.34 32.07
C LYS A 110 -3.67 -11.94 31.47
N GLN A 111 -2.96 -11.61 30.39
CA GLN A 111 -3.07 -10.30 29.74
C GLN A 111 -4.45 -10.06 29.12
N SER A 112 -5.08 -11.10 28.54
CA SER A 112 -6.42 -10.97 27.96
C SER A 112 -7.47 -10.68 29.02
N MET A 113 -7.36 -11.33 30.18
CA MET A 113 -8.26 -11.07 31.30
C MET A 113 -8.09 -9.65 31.85
N ASP A 114 -6.86 -9.20 32.08
CA ASP A 114 -6.58 -7.83 32.55
C ASP A 114 -7.15 -6.80 31.58
N ALA A 115 -6.91 -7.01 30.29
CA ALA A 115 -7.37 -6.13 29.23
C ALA A 115 -8.90 -5.98 29.16
N ILE A 116 -9.66 -7.08 29.23
CA ILE A 116 -11.13 -6.98 29.18
C ILE A 116 -11.68 -6.37 30.47
N VAL A 117 -11.12 -6.71 31.63
CA VAL A 117 -11.56 -6.19 32.93
C VAL A 117 -11.32 -4.68 33.00
N ASP A 118 -10.14 -4.21 32.61
CA ASP A 118 -9.83 -2.78 32.59
C ASP A 118 -10.70 -2.04 31.56
N THR A 119 -10.95 -2.64 30.39
CA THR A 119 -11.83 -2.04 29.38
C THR A 119 -13.28 -1.92 29.86
N ILE A 120 -13.81 -2.98 30.49
CA ILE A 120 -15.16 -2.96 31.08
C ILE A 120 -15.24 -1.92 32.20
N ALA A 121 -14.22 -1.84 33.06
CA ALA A 121 -14.16 -0.85 34.13
C ALA A 121 -14.11 0.59 33.58
N GLU A 122 -13.29 0.85 32.55
CA GLU A 122 -13.22 2.15 31.85
C GLU A 122 -14.60 2.56 31.30
N ILE A 123 -15.32 1.65 30.62
CA ILE A 123 -16.67 1.92 30.12
C ILE A 123 -17.66 2.12 31.27
N GLY A 124 -17.58 1.32 32.34
CA GLY A 124 -18.47 1.41 33.49
C GLY A 124 -18.51 2.78 34.16
N ILE A 125 -17.39 3.50 34.17
CA ILE A 125 -17.29 4.87 34.71
C ILE A 125 -18.05 5.90 33.84
N LEU A 126 -18.25 5.60 32.56
CA LEU A 126 -18.90 6.50 31.60
C LEU A 126 -20.43 6.31 31.53
N ILE A 127 -20.94 5.19 32.08
CA ILE A 127 -22.38 4.88 32.12
C ILE A 127 -23.07 5.76 33.17
N PRO A 128 -24.23 6.38 32.86
CA PRO A 128 -24.93 7.25 33.80
C PRO A 128 -25.78 6.46 34.81
N GLU A 129 -26.16 7.12 35.90
CA GLU A 129 -27.20 6.63 36.80
C GLU A 129 -28.59 6.80 36.15
N PHE A 130 -29.04 5.74 35.47
CA PHE A 130 -30.31 5.74 34.72
C PHE A 130 -31.55 5.98 35.59
N GLN A 131 -31.53 5.54 36.84
CA GLN A 131 -32.70 5.57 37.74
C GLN A 131 -33.11 7.01 38.09
N ILE A 132 -32.15 7.86 38.44
CA ILE A 132 -32.37 9.29 38.70
C ILE A 132 -32.85 10.01 37.43
N SER A 133 -32.28 9.63 36.29
CA SER A 133 -32.62 10.24 34.99
C SER A 133 -34.04 9.85 34.53
N SER A 134 -34.47 8.62 34.80
CA SER A 134 -35.81 8.12 34.47
C SER A 134 -36.92 8.85 35.22
N GLU A 135 -36.74 9.13 36.51
CA GLU A 135 -37.72 9.82 37.35
C GLU A 135 -37.93 11.28 36.94
N LEU A 136 -36.89 11.94 36.42
CA LEU A 136 -36.93 13.36 36.00
C LEU A 136 -37.63 13.59 34.65
N PHE A 137 -37.75 12.56 33.80
CA PHE A 137 -38.18 12.73 32.40
C PHE A 137 -39.37 11.84 31.97
N GLY A 138 -40.16 11.35 32.93
CA GLY A 138 -41.30 10.44 32.69
C GLY A 138 -42.20 10.80 31.48
N GLU A 139 -42.49 9.78 30.67
CA GLU A 139 -43.32 9.75 29.44
C GLU A 139 -42.83 10.48 28.17
N LYS A 140 -41.61 11.03 28.12
CA LYS A 140 -41.09 11.66 26.88
C LYS A 140 -40.48 10.64 25.91
N ALA A 141 -40.96 10.62 24.65
CA ALA A 141 -40.42 9.78 23.57
C ALA A 141 -38.91 9.95 23.35
N ALA A 142 -38.37 11.14 23.61
CA ALA A 142 -36.94 11.42 23.47
C ALA A 142 -36.05 10.61 24.42
N VAL A 143 -36.51 10.24 25.63
CA VAL A 143 -35.73 9.41 26.55
C VAL A 143 -35.65 7.97 26.05
N ARG A 144 -36.74 7.48 25.45
CA ARG A 144 -36.80 6.16 24.82
C ARG A 144 -35.74 6.04 23.73
N ASP A 145 -35.66 7.04 22.85
CA ASP A 145 -34.66 7.03 21.77
C ASP A 145 -33.21 7.10 22.28
N VAL A 146 -32.94 7.82 23.38
CA VAL A 146 -31.60 7.83 24.00
C VAL A 146 -31.27 6.47 24.64
N LEU A 147 -32.23 5.78 25.25
CA LEU A 147 -32.03 4.41 25.75
C LEU A 147 -31.67 3.45 24.61
N LEU A 148 -32.31 3.60 23.44
CA LEU A 148 -31.96 2.84 22.24
C LEU A 148 -30.52 3.09 21.75
N LEU A 149 -30.03 4.34 21.85
CA LEU A 149 -28.64 4.67 21.54
C LEU A 149 -27.67 3.92 22.47
N PHE A 150 -27.92 3.94 23.78
CA PHE A 150 -27.13 3.17 24.76
C PHE A 150 -27.18 1.67 24.51
N PHE A 151 -28.35 1.10 24.22
CA PHE A 151 -28.46 -0.31 23.85
C PHE A 151 -27.58 -0.62 22.63
N GLY A 152 -27.63 0.26 21.64
CA GLY A 152 -26.79 0.18 20.47
C GLY A 152 -25.29 0.21 20.78
N ASP A 153 -24.83 1.07 21.68
CA ASP A 153 -23.41 1.15 22.07
C ASP A 153 -22.94 -0.09 22.84
N ILE A 154 -23.80 -0.60 23.75
CA ILE A 154 -23.58 -1.85 24.48
C ILE A 154 -23.37 -2.99 23.47
N LEU A 155 -24.26 -3.10 22.48
CA LEU A 155 -24.16 -4.12 21.44
C LEU A 155 -22.92 -3.94 20.55
N ASP A 156 -22.54 -2.72 20.17
CA ASP A 156 -21.32 -2.48 19.38
C ASP A 156 -20.05 -2.90 20.16
N PHE A 157 -19.96 -2.53 21.44
CA PHE A 157 -18.89 -2.98 22.32
C PHE A 157 -18.83 -4.52 22.36
N TYR A 158 -19.98 -5.17 22.57
CA TYR A 158 -20.03 -6.63 22.60
C TYR A 158 -19.67 -7.27 21.26
N VAL A 159 -20.08 -6.72 20.11
CA VAL A 159 -19.67 -7.24 18.79
C VAL A 159 -18.15 -7.20 18.65
N ILE A 160 -17.52 -6.08 19.01
CA ILE A 160 -16.07 -5.91 18.90
C ILE A 160 -15.35 -6.89 19.84
N ALA A 161 -15.77 -6.92 21.11
CA ALA A 161 -15.14 -7.76 22.13
C ALA A 161 -15.36 -9.26 21.87
N LEU A 162 -16.58 -9.70 21.58
CA LEU A 162 -16.89 -11.12 21.36
C LEU A 162 -16.16 -11.66 20.12
N LYS A 163 -16.07 -10.87 19.03
CA LYS A 163 -15.29 -11.28 17.85
C LYS A 163 -13.81 -11.45 18.15
N PHE A 164 -13.27 -10.62 19.04
CA PHE A 164 -11.86 -10.68 19.40
C PHE A 164 -11.57 -11.82 20.39
N PHE A 165 -12.22 -11.84 21.54
CA PHE A 165 -11.99 -12.82 22.60
C PHE A 165 -12.52 -14.22 22.25
N GLY A 166 -13.53 -14.33 21.37
CA GLY A 166 -14.01 -15.60 20.85
C GLY A 166 -13.07 -16.28 19.85
N ASN A 167 -11.93 -15.67 19.52
CA ASN A 167 -10.95 -16.28 18.64
C ASN A 167 -10.23 -17.43 19.36
N THR A 168 -10.37 -18.66 18.86
CA THR A 168 -9.70 -19.85 19.43
C THR A 168 -8.18 -19.77 19.44
N ARG A 169 -7.60 -18.84 18.68
CA ARG A 169 -6.15 -18.59 18.58
C ARG A 169 -5.71 -17.32 19.30
N LEU A 170 -6.52 -16.81 20.24
CA LEU A 170 -6.26 -15.58 20.99
C LEU A 170 -4.83 -15.50 21.53
N LYS A 171 -4.29 -16.62 22.04
CA LYS A 171 -2.90 -16.74 22.52
C LYS A 171 -1.83 -16.24 21.54
N PHE A 172 -2.01 -16.44 20.24
CA PHE A 172 -1.01 -16.08 19.23
C PHE A 172 -1.22 -14.67 18.69
N VAL A 173 -2.44 -14.15 18.76
CA VAL A 173 -2.82 -12.90 18.09
C VAL A 173 -3.06 -11.75 19.06
N PHE A 174 -3.09 -12.00 20.38
CA PHE A 174 -3.48 -11.01 21.37
C PHE A 174 -2.63 -9.74 21.33
N GLU A 175 -1.31 -9.85 21.54
CA GLU A 175 -0.39 -8.70 21.58
C GLU A 175 -0.40 -7.91 20.26
N ALA A 176 -0.55 -8.62 19.14
CA ALA A 176 -0.65 -8.02 17.83
C ALA A 176 -1.96 -7.23 17.70
N LEU A 177 -3.10 -7.89 17.86
CA LEU A 177 -4.37 -7.34 17.43
C LEU A 177 -5.12 -6.52 18.52
N TRP A 178 -4.82 -6.73 19.80
CA TRP A 178 -5.54 -6.08 20.90
C TRP A 178 -5.45 -4.55 20.89
N PRO A 179 -4.28 -3.90 20.69
CA PRO A 179 -4.19 -2.44 20.68
C PRO A 179 -5.20 -1.79 19.71
N ARG A 180 -5.34 -2.37 18.51
CA ARG A 180 -6.29 -1.90 17.50
C ARG A 180 -7.75 -2.09 17.92
N GLN A 181 -8.08 -3.23 18.51
CA GLN A 181 -9.43 -3.47 19.02
C GLN A 181 -9.76 -2.54 20.20
N ARG A 182 -8.79 -2.29 21.09
CA ARG A 182 -8.94 -1.35 22.20
C ARG A 182 -9.20 0.06 21.69
N ASP A 183 -8.49 0.52 20.67
CA ASP A 183 -8.73 1.84 20.09
C ASP A 183 -10.12 1.94 19.42
N LYS A 184 -10.59 0.87 18.78
CA LYS A 184 -11.98 0.79 18.29
C LYS A 184 -13.00 0.84 19.44
N ILE A 185 -12.73 0.15 20.55
CA ILE A 185 -13.59 0.19 21.74
C ILE A 185 -13.59 1.58 22.39
N LYS A 186 -12.47 2.32 22.38
CA LYS A 186 -12.44 3.71 22.87
C LYS A 186 -13.37 4.64 22.10
N ILE A 187 -13.58 4.41 20.80
CA ILE A 187 -14.57 5.16 20.01
C ILE A 187 -15.97 4.91 20.58
N VAL A 188 -16.32 3.65 20.85
CA VAL A 188 -17.61 3.27 21.46
C VAL A 188 -17.73 3.84 22.88
N ALA A 189 -16.66 3.80 23.68
CA ALA A 189 -16.62 4.43 25.00
C ALA A 189 -16.90 5.94 24.92
N GLY A 190 -16.40 6.62 23.88
CA GLY A 190 -16.73 8.00 23.58
C GLY A 190 -18.23 8.21 23.31
N HIS A 191 -18.92 7.27 22.65
CA HIS A 191 -20.37 7.35 22.45
C HIS A 191 -21.13 7.31 23.79
N PHE A 192 -20.75 6.40 24.72
CA PHE A 192 -21.34 6.36 26.06
C PHE A 192 -21.24 7.71 26.77
N GLN A 193 -20.06 8.34 26.73
CA GLN A 193 -19.85 9.65 27.35
C GLN A 193 -20.74 10.74 26.73
N ARG A 194 -20.86 10.76 25.40
CA ARG A 194 -21.71 11.72 24.66
C ARG A 194 -23.18 11.50 24.97
N HIS A 195 -23.68 10.27 24.91
CA HIS A 195 -25.07 9.95 25.22
C HIS A 195 -25.42 10.24 26.68
N THR A 196 -24.48 10.05 27.61
CA THR A 196 -24.62 10.47 29.02
C THR A 196 -24.85 11.97 29.14
N GLN A 197 -24.13 12.79 28.36
CA GLN A 197 -24.35 14.25 28.33
C GLN A 197 -25.69 14.62 27.70
N VAL A 198 -26.13 13.90 26.66
CA VAL A 198 -27.45 14.11 26.06
C VAL A 198 -28.55 13.83 27.07
N LEU A 199 -28.46 12.73 27.82
CA LEU A 199 -29.45 12.34 28.84
C LEU A 199 -29.56 13.36 29.98
N ARG A 200 -28.47 14.07 30.32
CA ARG A 200 -28.44 15.09 31.37
C ARG A 200 -28.97 16.47 30.93
N ASN A 201 -29.07 16.71 29.62
CA ASN A 201 -29.52 17.97 29.04
C ASN A 201 -30.94 17.84 28.45
N GLU A 202 -31.59 18.95 28.05
CA GLU A 202 -32.88 18.85 27.36
C GLU A 202 -32.74 18.14 26.00
N VAL A 203 -33.33 16.95 25.89
CA VAL A 203 -33.25 16.09 24.69
C VAL A 203 -34.19 16.60 23.58
N ARG A 204 -33.64 16.84 22.39
CA ARG A 204 -34.38 17.15 21.15
C ARG A 204 -34.14 16.06 20.11
N LEU A 205 -35.10 15.84 19.22
CA LEU A 205 -35.02 14.81 18.17
C LEU A 205 -33.78 14.99 17.25
N GLU A 206 -33.43 16.24 16.94
CA GLU A 206 -32.23 16.60 16.17
C GLU A 206 -30.92 16.13 16.84
N HIS A 207 -30.84 16.18 18.18
CA HIS A 207 -29.66 15.71 18.91
C HIS A 207 -29.53 14.18 18.81
N ILE A 208 -30.65 13.45 18.91
CA ILE A 208 -30.67 11.98 18.81
C ILE A 208 -30.22 11.51 17.43
N GLN A 209 -30.71 12.15 16.36
CA GLN A 209 -30.37 11.76 14.99
C GLN A 209 -28.91 12.08 14.66
N ALA A 210 -28.39 13.22 15.13
CA ALA A 210 -26.98 13.58 14.99
C ALA A 210 -26.05 12.55 15.68
N GLU A 211 -26.40 12.10 16.89
CA GLU A 211 -25.61 11.07 17.59
C GLU A 211 -25.68 9.70 16.90
N TYR A 212 -26.84 9.32 16.36
CA TYR A 212 -26.97 8.10 15.54
C TYR A 212 -26.06 8.12 14.31
N ASP A 213 -26.06 9.23 13.56
CA ASP A 213 -25.20 9.41 12.38
C ASP A 213 -23.72 9.48 12.74
N PHE A 214 -23.36 10.17 13.83
CA PHE A 214 -22.00 10.24 14.34
C PHE A 214 -21.45 8.84 14.67
N ARG A 215 -22.19 8.04 15.44
CA ARG A 215 -21.79 6.68 15.83
C ARG A 215 -21.45 5.82 14.61
N ARG A 216 -22.31 5.87 13.58
CA ARG A 216 -22.10 5.09 12.34
C ARG A 216 -20.86 5.59 11.58
N GLN A 217 -20.74 6.90 11.38
CA GLN A 217 -19.62 7.48 10.62
C GLN A 217 -18.27 7.31 11.32
N ALA A 218 -18.23 7.38 12.66
CA ALA A 218 -17.00 7.23 13.44
C ALA A 218 -16.39 5.83 13.29
N LEU A 219 -17.20 4.78 13.45
CA LEU A 219 -16.75 3.39 13.28
C LEU A 219 -16.37 3.08 11.83
N GLU A 220 -17.15 3.55 10.85
CA GLU A 220 -16.83 3.36 9.42
C GLU A 220 -15.53 4.07 9.02
N SER A 221 -15.29 5.28 9.53
CA SER A 221 -14.08 6.05 9.24
C SER A 221 -12.85 5.39 9.84
N PHE A 222 -12.95 4.86 11.06
CA PHE A 222 -11.90 4.09 11.70
C PHE A 222 -11.56 2.83 10.88
N ASP A 223 -12.56 2.04 10.48
CA ASP A 223 -12.34 0.82 9.69
C ASP A 223 -11.71 1.13 8.32
N LYS A 224 -12.09 2.24 7.67
CA LYS A 224 -11.47 2.69 6.40
C LYS A 224 -10.01 3.10 6.59
N PHE A 225 -9.72 3.87 7.64
CA PHE A 225 -8.37 4.30 7.98
C PHE A 225 -7.45 3.10 8.29
N GLU A 226 -7.88 2.20 9.17
CA GLU A 226 -7.12 1.02 9.57
C GLU A 226 -6.82 0.09 8.39
N ASN A 227 -7.81 -0.14 7.52
CA ASN A 227 -7.60 -0.96 6.32
C ASN A 227 -6.57 -0.34 5.38
N SER A 228 -6.61 0.98 5.21
CA SER A 228 -5.66 1.69 4.36
C SER A 228 -4.25 1.64 4.95
N HIS A 229 -4.11 1.90 6.25
CA HIS A 229 -2.83 1.85 6.97
C HIS A 229 -2.20 0.45 6.91
N ARG A 230 -2.97 -0.59 7.24
CA ARG A 230 -2.54 -1.99 7.15
C ARG A 230 -2.04 -2.35 5.75
N LEU A 231 -2.79 -2.00 4.71
CA LEU A 231 -2.43 -2.33 3.35
C LEU A 231 -1.11 -1.64 2.95
N GLN A 232 -0.93 -0.39 3.36
CA GLN A 232 0.30 0.36 3.13
C GLN A 232 1.51 -0.28 3.84
N GLU A 233 1.38 -0.67 5.12
CA GLU A 233 2.43 -1.37 5.86
C GLU A 233 2.78 -2.71 5.22
N TYR A 234 1.77 -3.51 4.87
CA TYR A 234 1.94 -4.82 4.25
C TYR A 234 2.67 -4.71 2.91
N GLN A 235 2.26 -3.76 2.07
CA GLN A 235 2.92 -3.49 0.79
C GLN A 235 4.36 -3.03 0.99
N SER A 236 4.64 -2.14 1.95
CA SER A 236 6.00 -1.68 2.27
C SER A 236 6.94 -2.82 2.70
N LEU A 237 6.43 -3.79 3.48
CA LEU A 237 7.19 -4.99 3.83
C LEU A 237 7.44 -5.87 2.61
N ARG A 238 6.40 -6.11 1.81
CA ARG A 238 6.47 -6.98 0.63
C ARG A 238 7.43 -6.46 -0.44
N THR A 239 7.44 -5.15 -0.72
CA THR A 239 8.29 -4.54 -1.75
C THR A 239 9.77 -4.54 -1.38
N SER A 240 10.07 -4.60 -0.08
CA SER A 240 11.43 -4.54 0.44
C SER A 240 12.21 -5.85 0.36
N MET A 241 11.57 -6.95 -0.05
CA MET A 241 12.12 -8.29 0.02
C MET A 241 12.07 -8.97 -1.35
N PRO A 242 13.15 -9.61 -1.80
CA PRO A 242 13.13 -10.39 -3.03
C PRO A 242 12.27 -11.64 -2.82
N MET A 243 11.20 -11.75 -3.62
CA MET A 243 10.23 -12.84 -3.53
C MET A 243 10.38 -13.80 -4.70
N GLY A 244 10.36 -15.10 -4.41
CA GLY A 244 10.27 -16.13 -5.45
C GLY A 244 8.94 -16.04 -6.22
N LYS A 245 9.00 -15.98 -7.55
CA LYS A 245 7.85 -15.96 -8.48
C LYS A 245 7.27 -17.36 -8.69
N TYR A 246 6.92 -18.05 -7.61
CA TYR A 246 6.51 -19.45 -7.69
C TYR A 246 5.14 -19.64 -8.38
N GLU A 247 4.25 -18.65 -8.32
CA GLU A 247 2.95 -18.71 -9.02
C GLU A 247 3.12 -18.76 -10.55
N GLU A 248 4.03 -17.96 -11.10
CA GLU A 248 4.35 -17.97 -12.54
C GLU A 248 4.88 -19.35 -12.97
N LYS A 249 5.68 -20.00 -12.09
CA LYS A 249 6.17 -21.35 -12.34
C LYS A 249 5.06 -22.39 -12.26
N LEU A 250 4.12 -22.27 -11.34
CA LEU A 250 2.95 -23.16 -11.25
C LEU A 250 2.13 -23.09 -12.54
N GLN A 251 1.83 -21.88 -13.01
CA GLN A 251 1.10 -21.67 -14.26
C GLN A 251 1.85 -22.24 -15.48
N TYR A 252 3.17 -22.04 -15.55
CA TYR A 252 4.02 -22.64 -16.58
C TYR A 252 3.94 -24.18 -16.62
N LEU A 253 3.84 -24.81 -15.45
CA LEU A 253 3.73 -26.27 -15.32
C LEU A 253 2.35 -26.75 -15.74
N ASP A 254 1.29 -26.01 -15.41
CA ASP A 254 -0.09 -26.35 -15.79
C ASP A 254 -0.25 -26.44 -17.31
N ASP A 255 0.33 -25.49 -18.06
CA ASP A 255 0.30 -25.46 -19.53
C ASP A 255 0.99 -26.65 -20.20
N ARG A 256 1.89 -27.34 -19.50
CA ARG A 256 2.72 -28.45 -20.02
C ARG A 256 2.40 -29.81 -19.38
N SER A 257 1.45 -29.85 -18.45
CA SER A 257 1.15 -31.06 -17.69
C SER A 257 0.25 -32.01 -18.48
N CYS A 258 0.72 -33.24 -18.72
CA CYS A 258 -0.15 -34.36 -19.06
C CYS A 258 -0.90 -34.79 -17.78
N HIS A 259 -2.08 -34.24 -17.57
CA HIS A 259 -2.84 -34.41 -16.32
C HIS A 259 -3.12 -35.89 -15.99
N ASP A 260 -3.27 -36.73 -17.02
CA ASP A 260 -3.55 -38.16 -16.86
C ASP A 260 -2.36 -38.96 -16.30
N ALA A 261 -1.12 -38.52 -16.55
CA ALA A 261 0.09 -39.27 -16.18
C ALA A 261 0.39 -39.24 -14.66
N GLY A 262 -0.15 -38.29 -13.92
CA GLY A 262 0.09 -38.09 -12.47
C GLY A 262 -1.04 -38.53 -11.54
N ILE A 263 -2.16 -39.02 -12.08
CA ILE A 263 -3.39 -39.33 -11.29
C ILE A 263 -3.13 -40.40 -10.23
N TRP A 264 -2.16 -41.28 -10.44
CA TRP A 264 -1.85 -42.37 -9.51
C TRP A 264 -1.52 -41.86 -8.10
N LEU A 265 -0.86 -40.69 -7.97
CA LEU A 265 -0.50 -40.13 -6.66
C LEU A 265 -1.75 -39.82 -5.82
N MET A 266 -2.83 -39.39 -6.46
CA MET A 266 -4.11 -39.07 -5.80
C MET A 266 -4.85 -40.32 -5.30
N LYS A 267 -4.41 -41.51 -5.72
CA LYS A 267 -4.92 -42.80 -5.26
C LYS A 267 -3.95 -43.49 -4.28
N HIS A 268 -2.76 -42.91 -4.05
CA HIS A 268 -1.74 -43.52 -3.22
C HIS A 268 -2.06 -43.38 -1.74
N THR A 269 -1.99 -44.47 -0.99
CA THR A 269 -2.44 -44.57 0.41
C THR A 269 -1.80 -43.54 1.34
N GLU A 270 -0.49 -43.39 1.27
CA GLU A 270 0.30 -42.48 2.10
C GLU A 270 -0.03 -41.03 1.80
N PHE A 271 -0.20 -40.67 0.51
CA PHE A 271 -0.61 -39.34 0.11
C PHE A 271 -2.02 -39.01 0.60
N CYS A 272 -3.00 -39.91 0.40
CA CYS A 272 -4.35 -39.76 0.91
C CYS A 272 -4.35 -39.57 2.44
N SER A 273 -3.57 -40.38 3.17
CA SER A 273 -3.46 -40.28 4.63
C SER A 273 -2.90 -38.93 5.08
N TRP A 274 -1.92 -38.40 4.35
CA TRP A 274 -1.26 -37.12 4.63
C TRP A 274 -2.19 -35.93 4.33
N ILE A 275 -2.80 -35.92 3.14
CA ILE A 275 -3.66 -34.83 2.69
C ILE A 275 -4.95 -34.74 3.52
N ASP A 276 -5.55 -35.89 3.87
CA ASP A 276 -6.78 -35.95 4.67
C ASP A 276 -6.50 -35.89 6.19
N ARG A 277 -5.23 -35.77 6.59
CA ARG A 277 -4.78 -35.66 7.99
C ARG A 277 -5.30 -36.80 8.87
N SER A 278 -5.24 -38.02 8.35
CA SER A 278 -5.69 -39.21 9.08
C SER A 278 -4.97 -39.33 10.45
N PRO A 279 -5.65 -39.78 11.52
CA PRO A 279 -5.02 -39.97 12.82
C PRO A 279 -3.77 -40.86 12.72
N GLY A 280 -2.65 -40.43 13.31
CA GLY A 280 -1.37 -41.16 13.24
C GLY A 280 -0.57 -40.97 11.94
N SER A 281 -1.10 -40.23 10.94
CA SER A 281 -0.33 -39.87 9.75
C SER A 281 0.87 -38.98 10.10
N ASN A 282 2.00 -39.24 9.44
CA ASN A 282 3.18 -38.40 9.58
C ASN A 282 2.93 -37.01 8.94
N PRO A 283 3.21 -35.89 9.62
CA PRO A 283 3.01 -34.55 9.06
C PRO A 283 3.95 -34.23 7.88
N VAL A 284 5.04 -34.99 7.72
CA VAL A 284 6.04 -34.81 6.66
C VAL A 284 5.94 -35.96 5.66
N LEU A 285 5.70 -35.61 4.40
CA LEU A 285 5.70 -36.52 3.26
C LEU A 285 6.88 -36.18 2.35
N TRP A 286 7.68 -37.19 2.02
CA TRP A 286 8.81 -37.06 1.13
C TRP A 286 8.53 -37.78 -0.19
N LEU A 287 8.38 -37.01 -1.26
CA LEU A 287 8.37 -37.50 -2.63
C LEU A 287 9.81 -37.70 -3.11
N GLN A 288 10.26 -38.95 -3.06
CA GLN A 288 11.57 -39.36 -3.54
C GLN A 288 11.44 -39.74 -5.02
N GLY A 289 12.38 -39.27 -5.84
CA GLY A 289 12.44 -39.75 -7.23
C GLY A 289 13.76 -39.44 -7.91
N ILE A 290 14.13 -40.29 -8.87
CA ILE A 290 15.29 -40.08 -9.74
C ILE A 290 15.14 -38.77 -10.57
N PRO A 291 16.24 -38.16 -11.06
CA PRO A 291 16.17 -37.08 -12.03
C PRO A 291 15.18 -37.34 -13.17
N GLY A 292 14.41 -36.34 -13.59
CA GLY A 292 13.51 -36.48 -14.74
C GLY A 292 12.30 -37.42 -14.55
N SER A 293 11.99 -37.86 -13.33
CA SER A 293 10.83 -38.71 -13.00
C SER A 293 9.48 -37.96 -12.88
N GLY A 294 9.43 -36.66 -13.16
CA GLY A 294 8.17 -35.90 -13.09
C GLY A 294 7.79 -35.36 -11.69
N LYS A 295 8.70 -35.41 -10.72
CA LYS A 295 8.58 -34.82 -9.37
C LYS A 295 7.91 -33.44 -9.34
N THR A 296 8.42 -32.49 -10.11
CA THR A 296 7.91 -31.11 -10.18
C THR A 296 6.47 -31.02 -10.69
N HIS A 297 6.08 -31.88 -11.64
CA HIS A 297 4.70 -31.94 -12.14
C HIS A 297 3.75 -32.51 -11.07
N LEU A 298 4.18 -33.57 -10.36
CA LEU A 298 3.41 -34.11 -9.24
C LEU A 298 3.27 -33.09 -8.10
N ALA A 299 4.33 -32.36 -7.77
CA ALA A 299 4.30 -31.30 -6.77
C ALA A 299 3.29 -30.19 -7.13
N ALA A 300 3.20 -29.79 -8.41
CA ALA A 300 2.17 -28.87 -8.88
C ALA A 300 0.75 -29.43 -8.67
N THR A 301 0.51 -30.71 -8.98
CA THR A 301 -0.79 -31.36 -8.71
C THR A 301 -1.11 -31.38 -7.22
N VAL A 302 -0.13 -31.63 -6.35
CA VAL A 302 -0.32 -31.56 -4.89
C VAL A 302 -0.69 -30.15 -4.44
N VAL A 303 -0.07 -29.11 -4.98
CA VAL A 303 -0.41 -27.72 -4.65
C VAL A 303 -1.89 -27.45 -4.95
N HIS A 304 -2.38 -27.87 -6.11
CA HIS A 304 -3.78 -27.72 -6.50
C HIS A 304 -4.75 -28.47 -5.57
N GLU A 305 -4.42 -29.70 -5.19
CA GLU A 305 -5.23 -30.49 -4.26
C GLU A 305 -5.23 -29.95 -2.82
N ALA A 306 -4.10 -29.39 -2.38
CA ALA A 306 -3.99 -28.74 -1.09
C ALA A 306 -4.79 -27.42 -1.03
N ARG A 307 -4.77 -26.63 -2.11
CA ARG A 307 -5.56 -25.38 -2.23
C ARG A 307 -7.06 -25.61 -2.08
N LYS A 308 -7.57 -26.78 -2.48
CA LYS A 308 -8.99 -27.16 -2.32
C LYS A 308 -9.39 -27.40 -0.85
N ARG A 309 -8.43 -27.71 0.02
CA ARG A 309 -8.68 -28.10 1.42
C ARG A 309 -8.38 -26.99 2.42
N ALA A 310 -7.27 -26.27 2.26
CA ALA A 310 -6.84 -25.23 3.18
C ALA A 310 -5.81 -24.28 2.53
N HIS A 311 -5.08 -23.52 3.37
CA HIS A 311 -3.95 -22.73 2.91
C HIS A 311 -2.85 -23.64 2.34
N SER A 312 -2.41 -23.35 1.12
CA SER A 312 -1.35 -24.08 0.42
C SER A 312 -0.23 -23.10 0.06
N LEU A 313 0.94 -23.30 0.66
CA LEU A 313 2.16 -22.55 0.39
C LEU A 313 3.11 -23.43 -0.39
N PHE A 314 3.89 -22.85 -1.28
CA PHE A 314 4.80 -23.64 -2.09
C PHE A 314 6.01 -22.85 -2.56
N ALA A 315 7.09 -23.57 -2.80
CA ALA A 315 8.30 -23.05 -3.40
C ALA A 315 8.87 -24.07 -4.38
N PHE A 316 8.96 -23.67 -5.65
CA PHE A 316 9.61 -24.42 -6.71
C PHE A 316 11.05 -23.96 -6.82
N LEU A 317 11.95 -24.68 -6.16
CA LEU A 317 13.37 -24.37 -6.16
C LEU A 317 14.00 -24.91 -7.45
N THR A 318 14.90 -24.11 -8.03
CA THR A 318 15.52 -24.47 -9.31
C THR A 318 17.00 -24.15 -9.36
N TYR A 319 17.77 -25.01 -10.02
CA TYR A 319 19.21 -24.85 -10.20
C TYR A 319 19.59 -23.55 -10.93
N THR A 320 18.71 -23.03 -11.80
CA THR A 320 18.92 -21.81 -12.59
C THR A 320 19.03 -20.54 -11.73
N HIS A 321 18.53 -20.59 -10.50
CA HIS A 321 18.58 -19.50 -9.53
C HIS A 321 19.30 -19.89 -8.23
N SER A 322 20.04 -21.02 -8.24
CA SER A 322 20.64 -21.62 -7.05
C SER A 322 21.55 -20.67 -6.24
N THR A 323 22.25 -19.76 -6.91
CA THR A 323 23.14 -18.76 -6.29
C THR A 323 22.41 -17.60 -5.61
N ASN A 324 21.16 -17.34 -6.01
CA ASN A 324 20.36 -16.21 -5.50
C ASN A 324 19.31 -16.66 -4.46
N ILE A 325 19.09 -17.96 -4.30
CA ILE A 325 18.11 -18.50 -3.37
C ILE A 325 18.75 -18.69 -1.98
N SER A 326 18.21 -17.97 -0.99
CA SER A 326 18.56 -18.14 0.42
C SER A 326 17.40 -18.74 1.21
N ALA A 327 17.71 -19.42 2.33
CA ALA A 327 16.68 -19.90 3.25
C ALA A 327 15.75 -18.76 3.74
N LEU A 328 16.31 -17.56 3.92
CA LEU A 328 15.56 -16.36 4.30
C LEU A 328 14.54 -15.97 3.22
N SER A 329 14.94 -15.93 1.95
CA SER A 329 14.06 -15.60 0.83
C SER A 329 12.91 -16.62 0.66
N ILE A 330 13.16 -17.90 0.93
CA ILE A 330 12.12 -18.94 0.91
C ILE A 330 11.11 -18.68 2.03
N LEU A 331 11.59 -18.43 3.27
CA LEU A 331 10.70 -18.13 4.40
C LEU A 331 9.85 -16.89 4.16
N HIS A 332 10.44 -15.80 3.65
CA HIS A 332 9.69 -14.60 3.26
C HIS A 332 8.61 -14.95 2.23
N SER A 333 8.95 -15.73 1.19
CA SER A 333 7.98 -16.22 0.21
C SER A 333 6.78 -16.90 0.85
N LEU A 334 7.02 -17.85 1.75
CA LEU A 334 5.97 -18.59 2.44
C LEU A 334 5.11 -17.67 3.34
N VAL A 335 5.73 -16.73 4.06
CA VAL A 335 5.02 -15.77 4.94
C VAL A 335 4.06 -14.89 4.14
N PHE A 336 4.50 -14.33 3.00
CA PHE A 336 3.61 -13.46 2.21
C PHE A 336 2.58 -14.24 1.42
N GLN A 337 2.88 -15.45 0.94
CA GLN A 337 1.86 -16.34 0.34
C GLN A 337 0.74 -16.62 1.36
N LEU A 338 1.10 -16.88 2.62
CA LEU A 338 0.12 -17.18 3.67
C LEU A 338 -0.77 -15.97 4.02
N SER A 339 -0.21 -14.76 3.96
CA SER A 339 -0.90 -13.53 4.35
C SER A 339 -1.54 -12.76 3.19
N ALA A 340 -1.34 -13.16 1.93
CA ALA A 340 -1.77 -12.42 0.74
C ALA A 340 -3.26 -12.02 0.79
N ASP A 341 -4.13 -12.97 1.14
CA ASP A 341 -5.58 -12.78 1.06
C ASP A 341 -6.27 -12.70 2.44
N ASN A 342 -5.49 -12.63 3.52
CA ASN A 342 -6.05 -12.64 4.88
C ASN A 342 -5.66 -11.38 5.68
N PRO A 343 -6.59 -10.43 5.88
CA PRO A 343 -6.36 -9.19 6.61
C PRO A 343 -5.81 -9.34 8.04
N THR A 344 -6.26 -10.38 8.73
CA THR A 344 -5.81 -10.68 10.09
C THR A 344 -4.35 -11.13 10.08
N LEU A 345 -3.97 -12.00 9.14
CA LEU A 345 -2.59 -12.46 8.99
C LEU A 345 -1.65 -11.34 8.52
N GLN A 346 -2.12 -10.43 7.67
CA GLN A 346 -1.35 -9.23 7.30
C GLN A 346 -1.07 -8.36 8.52
N SER A 347 -2.08 -8.15 9.37
CA SER A 347 -1.91 -7.37 10.61
C SER A 347 -0.88 -8.00 11.54
N ILE A 348 -0.99 -9.31 11.76
CA ILE A 348 -0.04 -10.07 12.59
C ILE A 348 1.37 -9.98 11.99
N LEU A 349 1.50 -10.13 10.67
CA LEU A 349 2.77 -9.99 9.98
C LEU A 349 3.38 -8.60 10.20
N CYS A 350 2.62 -7.54 9.93
CA CYS A 350 3.09 -6.15 10.07
C CYS A 350 3.55 -5.83 11.50
N GLN A 351 2.87 -6.36 12.50
CA GLN A 351 3.18 -6.11 13.91
C GLN A 351 4.33 -6.98 14.43
N SER A 352 4.45 -8.21 13.93
CA SER A 352 5.53 -9.13 14.30
C SER A 352 6.83 -8.83 13.55
N SER A 353 6.76 -8.11 12.43
CA SER A 353 7.91 -7.74 11.60
C SER A 353 8.66 -6.54 12.19
N GLY A 354 9.61 -6.82 13.08
CA GLY A 354 10.61 -5.82 13.51
C GLY A 354 11.72 -5.62 12.46
N GLU A 355 12.64 -4.67 12.69
CA GLU A 355 13.76 -4.38 11.76
C GLU A 355 14.56 -5.63 11.34
N ASN A 356 14.75 -6.57 12.27
CA ASN A 356 15.53 -7.79 12.04
C ASN A 356 14.84 -8.79 11.09
N PHE A 357 13.52 -8.70 10.88
CA PHE A 357 12.77 -9.63 10.01
C PHE A 357 13.35 -9.71 8.59
N ARG A 358 13.95 -8.60 8.11
CA ARG A 358 14.48 -8.46 6.74
C ARG A 358 15.81 -9.18 6.52
N HIS A 359 16.65 -9.28 7.54
CA HIS A 359 18.04 -9.68 7.39
C HIS A 359 18.42 -10.87 8.29
N ASN A 360 17.56 -11.22 9.24
CA ASN A 360 17.82 -12.28 10.22
C ASN A 360 16.84 -13.45 10.03
N ILE A 361 17.40 -14.63 9.76
CA ILE A 361 16.63 -15.86 9.57
C ILE A 361 15.84 -16.26 10.82
N GLU A 362 16.39 -16.10 12.02
CA GLU A 362 15.69 -16.48 13.27
C GLU A 362 14.50 -15.55 13.54
N ALA A 363 14.63 -14.26 13.21
CA ALA A 363 13.50 -13.34 13.25
C ALA A 363 12.42 -13.74 12.24
N ALA A 364 12.80 -14.11 11.01
CA ALA A 364 11.87 -14.60 9.99
C ALA A 364 11.18 -15.91 10.40
N LYS A 365 11.90 -16.84 11.04
CA LYS A 365 11.32 -18.08 11.60
C LYS A 365 10.28 -17.78 12.68
N SER A 366 10.60 -16.88 13.60
CA SER A 366 9.68 -16.46 14.67
C SER A 366 8.39 -15.87 14.10
N VAL A 367 8.52 -14.94 13.15
CA VAL A 367 7.37 -14.33 12.45
C VAL A 367 6.56 -15.39 11.69
N PHE A 368 7.22 -16.26 10.93
CA PHE A 368 6.54 -17.36 10.23
C PHE A 368 5.75 -18.22 11.20
N LYS A 369 6.34 -18.62 12.32
CA LYS A 369 5.68 -19.44 13.35
C LYS A 369 4.44 -18.75 13.91
N THR A 370 4.51 -17.46 14.23
CA THR A 370 3.36 -16.68 14.72
C THR A 370 2.24 -16.61 13.69
N VAL A 371 2.57 -16.30 12.43
CA VAL A 371 1.58 -16.18 11.35
C VAL A 371 0.97 -17.54 11.00
N ALA A 372 1.78 -18.59 10.88
CA ALA A 372 1.35 -19.96 10.57
C ALA A 372 0.47 -20.56 11.69
N SER A 373 0.86 -20.38 12.96
CA SER A 373 0.05 -20.81 14.10
C SER A 373 -1.31 -20.10 14.16
N SER A 374 -1.39 -18.91 13.54
CA SER A 374 -2.62 -18.12 13.45
C SER A 374 -3.48 -18.47 12.23
N ALA A 375 -2.93 -19.16 11.22
CA ALA A 375 -3.62 -19.45 9.95
C ALA A 375 -4.43 -20.77 9.98
N GLY A 376 -3.98 -21.77 10.72
CA GLY A 376 -4.70 -23.03 10.90
C GLY A 376 -4.14 -24.17 10.08
N THR A 377 -5.01 -24.95 9.44
CA THR A 377 -4.56 -26.02 8.54
C THR A 377 -3.74 -25.42 7.41
N LEU A 378 -2.51 -25.91 7.26
CA LEU A 378 -1.52 -25.34 6.36
C LEU A 378 -0.76 -26.46 5.67
N TYR A 379 -0.73 -26.44 4.34
CA TYR A 379 0.10 -27.32 3.53
C TYR A 379 1.28 -26.52 2.98
N ILE A 380 2.49 -27.08 3.06
CA ILE A 380 3.70 -26.50 2.48
C ILE A 380 4.28 -27.52 1.51
N THR A 381 4.44 -27.13 0.25
CA THR A 381 5.06 -27.97 -0.79
C THR A 381 6.40 -27.37 -1.21
N LEU A 382 7.50 -28.07 -0.94
CA LEU A 382 8.84 -27.66 -1.33
C LEU A 382 9.38 -28.62 -2.39
N ASP A 383 9.48 -28.14 -3.63
CA ASP A 383 10.01 -28.92 -4.76
C ASP A 383 11.42 -28.48 -5.13
N GLY A 384 12.28 -29.43 -5.53
CA GLY A 384 13.63 -29.15 -6.01
C GLY A 384 14.64 -28.82 -4.90
N LEU A 385 14.46 -29.36 -3.68
CA LEU A 385 15.38 -29.06 -2.57
C LEU A 385 16.85 -29.47 -2.84
N ASP A 386 17.06 -30.50 -3.67
CA ASP A 386 18.39 -30.91 -4.14
C ASP A 386 19.03 -29.91 -5.12
N GLU A 387 18.25 -29.02 -5.74
CA GLU A 387 18.72 -28.08 -6.77
C GLU A 387 19.33 -26.78 -6.22
N ILE A 388 19.32 -26.57 -4.91
CA ILE A 388 19.92 -25.38 -4.26
C ILE A 388 21.17 -25.73 -3.47
N GLU A 389 22.03 -24.75 -3.19
CA GLU A 389 23.30 -24.97 -2.49
C GLU A 389 23.12 -25.58 -1.09
N LYS A 390 24.12 -26.36 -0.64
CA LYS A 390 24.07 -27.13 0.61
C LYS A 390 23.74 -26.29 1.85
N ALA A 391 24.33 -25.10 1.98
CA ALA A 391 24.15 -24.24 3.16
C ALA A 391 22.71 -23.71 3.31
N PRO A 392 22.08 -23.06 2.31
CA PRO A 392 20.68 -22.67 2.40
C PRO A 392 19.74 -23.89 2.49
N ARG A 393 20.08 -25.01 1.81
CA ARG A 393 19.32 -26.27 1.84
C ARG A 393 19.15 -26.84 3.24
N SER A 394 20.24 -27.01 3.98
CA SER A 394 20.19 -27.56 5.34
C SER A 394 19.36 -26.67 6.26
N LYS A 395 19.59 -25.35 6.20
CA LYS A 395 18.89 -24.37 7.05
C LYS A 395 17.39 -24.37 6.83
N ILE A 396 16.93 -24.36 5.57
CA ILE A 396 15.49 -24.34 5.28
C ILE A 396 14.83 -25.67 5.67
N LEU A 397 15.48 -26.80 5.38
CA LEU A 397 14.96 -28.13 5.71
C LEU A 397 14.78 -28.30 7.22
N GLU A 398 15.80 -27.96 8.01
CA GLU A 398 15.73 -28.00 9.47
C GLU A 398 14.60 -27.12 10.02
N SER A 399 14.45 -25.91 9.47
CA SER A 399 13.41 -24.96 9.90
C SER A 399 12.01 -25.52 9.63
N LEU A 400 11.75 -26.05 8.43
CA LEU A 400 10.44 -26.58 8.07
C LEU A 400 10.11 -27.86 8.85
N LEU A 401 11.09 -28.72 9.12
CA LEU A 401 10.90 -29.90 9.98
C LEU A 401 10.54 -29.47 11.42
N GLN A 402 11.25 -28.48 11.96
CA GLN A 402 10.92 -27.91 13.27
C GLN A 402 9.48 -27.38 13.28
N PHE A 403 9.08 -26.59 12.28
CA PHE A 403 7.71 -26.08 12.17
C PHE A 403 6.66 -27.18 12.07
N SER A 404 6.92 -28.25 11.32
CA SER A 404 5.99 -29.39 11.22
C SER A 404 5.77 -30.11 12.55
N SER A 405 6.72 -30.03 13.48
CA SER A 405 6.59 -30.61 14.83
C SER A 405 5.98 -29.66 15.85
N GLU A 406 6.13 -28.34 15.67
CA GLU A 406 5.69 -27.34 16.64
C GLU A 406 4.33 -26.72 16.31
N ILE A 407 3.91 -26.74 15.04
CA ILE A 407 2.69 -26.10 14.55
C ILE A 407 1.66 -27.18 14.24
N ASP A 408 0.63 -27.26 15.08
CA ASP A 408 -0.48 -28.18 14.84
C ASP A 408 -1.24 -27.78 13.56
N GLY A 409 -1.57 -28.79 12.75
CA GLY A 409 -2.19 -28.60 11.44
C GLY A 409 -1.26 -28.25 10.28
N LEU A 410 0.05 -28.13 10.50
CA LEU A 410 1.03 -28.01 9.41
C LEU A 410 1.30 -29.39 8.78
N ARG A 411 1.28 -29.43 7.45
CA ARG A 411 1.62 -30.59 6.64
C ARG A 411 2.68 -30.19 5.61
N LEU A 412 3.82 -30.86 5.66
CA LEU A 412 4.98 -30.55 4.82
C LEU A 412 5.15 -31.65 3.78
N LEU A 413 5.19 -31.27 2.51
CA LEU A 413 5.64 -32.11 1.41
C LEU A 413 6.98 -31.61 0.91
N ILE A 414 7.95 -32.51 0.80
CA ILE A 414 9.25 -32.25 0.19
C ILE A 414 9.38 -33.15 -1.03
N SER A 415 9.77 -32.58 -2.16
CA SER A 415 10.04 -33.29 -3.40
C SER A 415 11.50 -33.06 -3.81
N CYS A 416 12.30 -34.12 -3.79
CA CYS A 416 13.74 -34.06 -4.10
C CYS A 416 14.36 -35.44 -4.35
N ARG A 417 15.62 -35.46 -4.83
CA ARG A 417 16.45 -36.67 -4.91
C ARG A 417 16.83 -37.17 -3.51
N ALA A 418 17.07 -38.48 -3.38
CA ALA A 418 17.66 -39.08 -2.17
C ALA A 418 19.17 -38.89 -2.12
N GLU A 419 19.58 -37.68 -1.73
CA GLU A 419 20.98 -37.40 -1.41
C GLU A 419 21.30 -37.81 0.03
N GLY A 420 22.55 -38.19 0.31
CA GLY A 420 22.95 -38.71 1.63
C GLY A 420 22.61 -37.76 2.78
N HIS A 421 22.85 -36.45 2.62
CA HIS A 421 22.51 -35.46 3.64
C HIS A 421 20.99 -35.38 3.87
N ILE A 422 20.20 -35.22 2.81
CA ILE A 422 18.72 -35.12 2.91
C ILE A 422 18.13 -36.38 3.56
N THR A 423 18.58 -37.55 3.09
CA THR A 423 18.15 -38.85 3.60
C THR A 423 18.46 -38.98 5.09
N SER A 424 19.66 -38.56 5.52
CA SER A 424 20.04 -38.58 6.93
C SER A 424 19.17 -37.67 7.82
N THR A 425 18.79 -36.49 7.31
CA THR A 425 17.97 -35.52 8.06
C THR A 425 16.51 -35.96 8.17
N LEU A 426 15.97 -36.58 7.12
CA LEU A 426 14.57 -37.02 7.04
C LEU A 426 14.32 -38.41 7.67
N LYS A 427 15.37 -39.22 7.87
CA LYS A 427 15.26 -40.57 8.43
C LYS A 427 14.49 -40.57 9.75
N GLY A 428 13.41 -41.35 9.79
CA GLY A 428 12.54 -41.49 10.97
C GLY A 428 11.62 -40.30 11.25
N LYS A 429 11.62 -39.27 10.39
CA LYS A 429 10.80 -38.06 10.55
C LYS A 429 9.73 -37.88 9.47
N CYS A 430 9.75 -38.67 8.40
CA CYS A 430 8.79 -38.57 7.29
C CYS A 430 8.26 -39.94 6.84
N SER A 431 7.11 -39.92 6.17
CA SER A 431 6.71 -41.00 5.24
C SER A 431 7.31 -40.71 3.86
N SER A 432 7.70 -41.74 3.10
CA SER A 432 8.32 -41.56 1.78
C SER A 432 7.55 -42.31 0.68
N ILE A 433 7.41 -41.69 -0.48
CA ILE A 433 6.86 -42.31 -1.70
C ILE A 433 7.95 -42.25 -2.78
N ARG A 434 8.25 -43.40 -3.40
CA ARG A 434 9.19 -43.49 -4.52
C ARG A 434 8.45 -43.39 -5.84
N ILE A 435 8.60 -42.25 -6.51
CA ILE A 435 7.83 -41.91 -7.70
C ILE A 435 8.20 -42.80 -8.90
N ASP A 436 9.49 -43.10 -9.09
CA ASP A 436 9.95 -43.89 -10.24
C ASP A 436 9.41 -45.32 -10.28
N GLU A 437 9.02 -45.88 -9.14
CA GLU A 437 8.41 -47.22 -9.04
C GLU A 437 6.94 -47.25 -9.54
N HIS A 438 6.30 -46.10 -9.76
CA HIS A 438 4.87 -45.99 -10.12
C HIS A 438 4.61 -45.31 -11.48
N ASN A 439 5.65 -44.89 -12.20
CA ASN A 439 5.51 -44.03 -13.37
C ASN A 439 5.27 -44.77 -14.70
N THR A 440 5.41 -46.09 -14.76
CA THR A 440 5.39 -46.85 -16.04
C THR A 440 4.15 -46.58 -16.90
N GLU A 441 2.96 -46.67 -16.32
CA GLU A 441 1.69 -46.39 -17.03
C GLU A 441 1.58 -44.93 -17.51
N GLY A 442 2.06 -43.99 -16.69
CA GLY A 442 2.10 -42.57 -17.04
C GLY A 442 3.06 -42.30 -18.20
N ILE A 443 4.22 -42.97 -18.24
CA ILE A 443 5.19 -42.89 -19.33
C ILE A 443 4.61 -43.50 -20.61
N HIS A 444 3.94 -44.66 -20.51
CA HIS A 444 3.27 -45.27 -21.66
C HIS A 444 2.20 -44.35 -22.28
N THR A 445 1.40 -43.72 -21.42
CA THR A 445 0.39 -42.72 -21.82
C THR A 445 1.05 -41.53 -22.53
N TYR A 446 2.14 -41.00 -21.96
CA TYR A 446 2.93 -39.92 -22.55
C TYR A 446 3.48 -40.29 -23.94
N ILE A 447 4.15 -41.44 -24.08
CA ILE A 447 4.70 -41.92 -25.36
C ILE A 447 3.58 -42.07 -26.40
N THR A 448 2.44 -42.65 -26.02
CA THR A 448 1.31 -42.87 -26.93
C THR A 448 0.72 -41.55 -27.43
N GLN A 449 0.50 -40.59 -26.53
CA GLN A 449 -0.02 -39.26 -26.90
C GLN A 449 0.97 -38.51 -27.80
N HIS A 450 2.25 -38.54 -27.44
CA HIS A 450 3.32 -37.86 -28.16
C HIS A 450 3.50 -38.42 -29.58
N THR A 451 3.63 -39.74 -29.71
CA THR A 451 3.77 -40.42 -31.00
C THR A 451 2.55 -40.26 -31.89
N SER A 452 1.34 -40.31 -31.33
CA SER A 452 0.11 -40.09 -32.10
C SER A 452 0.07 -38.69 -32.72
N LYS A 453 0.49 -37.68 -31.97
CA LYS A 453 0.61 -36.31 -32.49
C LYS A 453 1.69 -36.21 -33.57
N TRP A 454 2.87 -36.73 -33.29
CA TRP A 454 4.01 -36.72 -34.22
C TRP A 454 3.70 -37.44 -35.54
N TYR A 455 3.01 -38.59 -35.49
CA TYR A 455 2.59 -39.33 -36.67
C TYR A 455 1.67 -38.54 -37.60
N ASN A 456 0.80 -37.71 -37.03
CA ASN A 456 -0.10 -36.87 -37.79
C ASN A 456 0.61 -35.64 -38.37
N GLU A 457 1.58 -35.07 -37.65
CA GLU A 457 2.35 -33.90 -38.11
C GLU A 457 3.29 -34.22 -39.27
N ARG A 458 3.90 -35.42 -39.27
CA ARG A 458 4.84 -35.87 -40.32
C ARG A 458 4.19 -36.67 -41.46
N ASP A 459 2.90 -36.97 -41.34
CA ASP A 459 2.12 -37.78 -42.30
C ASP A 459 2.80 -39.11 -42.69
N PHE A 460 3.30 -39.86 -41.71
CA PHE A 460 3.91 -41.17 -41.98
C PHE A 460 2.89 -42.14 -42.58
N CYS A 461 3.31 -43.05 -43.46
CA CYS A 461 2.42 -44.12 -43.94
C CYS A 461 2.11 -45.15 -42.82
N PRO A 462 0.98 -45.88 -42.91
CA PRO A 462 0.57 -46.84 -41.88
C PRO A 462 1.62 -47.92 -41.57
N GLU A 463 2.38 -48.36 -42.58
CA GLU A 463 3.41 -49.39 -42.46
C GLU A 463 4.57 -48.91 -41.57
N VAL A 464 5.10 -47.72 -41.86
CA VAL A 464 6.19 -47.10 -41.08
C VAL A 464 5.72 -46.75 -39.66
N ARG A 465 4.48 -46.28 -39.48
CA ARG A 465 3.91 -46.04 -38.13
C ARG A 465 3.89 -47.32 -37.29
N LYS A 466 3.53 -48.45 -37.90
CA LYS A 466 3.46 -49.75 -37.22
C LYS A 466 4.86 -50.23 -36.82
N GLU A 467 5.84 -50.04 -37.70
CA GLU A 467 7.23 -50.43 -37.46
C GLU A 467 7.85 -49.59 -36.33
N ILE A 468 7.79 -48.26 -36.41
CA ILE A 468 8.24 -47.34 -35.36
C ILE A 468 7.53 -47.66 -34.03
N GLY A 469 6.20 -47.86 -34.07
CA GLY A 469 5.43 -48.20 -32.87
C GLY A 469 5.90 -49.50 -32.20
N SER A 470 6.28 -50.51 -32.99
CA SER A 470 6.82 -51.77 -32.46
C SER A 470 8.19 -51.61 -31.81
N LEU A 471 9.06 -50.76 -32.37
CA LEU A 471 10.39 -50.46 -31.82
C LEU A 471 10.33 -49.56 -30.58
N LEU A 472 9.32 -48.69 -30.47
CA LEU A 472 9.08 -47.85 -29.30
C LEU A 472 8.38 -48.56 -28.14
N ALA A 473 7.74 -49.71 -28.37
CA ALA A 473 7.05 -50.48 -27.32
C ALA A 473 7.89 -50.71 -26.04
N PRO A 474 9.18 -51.12 -26.11
CA PRO A 474 10.02 -51.30 -24.92
C PRO A 474 10.50 -50.00 -24.26
N LEU A 475 10.23 -48.81 -24.84
CA LEU A 475 10.75 -47.53 -24.35
C LEU A 475 10.23 -47.21 -22.94
N ALA A 476 8.96 -47.49 -22.65
CA ALA A 476 8.36 -47.24 -21.34
C ALA A 476 9.06 -48.04 -20.23
N ASP A 477 9.34 -49.32 -20.49
CA ASP A 477 10.04 -50.20 -19.54
C ASP A 477 11.53 -49.81 -19.40
N LYS A 478 12.19 -49.48 -20.52
CA LYS A 478 13.58 -49.01 -20.52
C LYS A 478 13.75 -47.69 -19.78
N ALA A 479 12.73 -46.84 -19.76
CA ALA A 479 12.75 -45.58 -19.04
C ALA A 479 12.88 -45.75 -17.52
N LYS A 480 12.54 -46.91 -16.95
CA LYS A 480 12.66 -47.22 -15.51
C LYS A 480 12.13 -46.07 -14.62
N GLY A 481 10.95 -45.57 -14.97
CA GLY A 481 10.28 -44.47 -14.24
C GLY A 481 10.76 -43.06 -14.57
N MET A 482 11.65 -42.87 -15.55
CA MET A 482 12.21 -41.57 -15.96
C MET A 482 11.53 -41.02 -17.23
N PHE A 483 10.57 -40.10 -17.06
CA PHE A 483 9.95 -39.37 -18.18
C PHE A 483 10.96 -38.65 -19.08
N LEU A 484 12.01 -38.07 -18.49
CA LEU A 484 13.05 -37.36 -19.24
C LEU A 484 13.76 -38.26 -20.25
N TYR A 485 14.03 -39.53 -19.92
CA TYR A 485 14.66 -40.45 -20.85
C TYR A 485 13.75 -40.71 -22.06
N ALA A 486 12.47 -40.98 -21.83
CA ALA A 486 11.50 -41.18 -22.91
C ALA A 486 11.37 -39.92 -23.79
N LYS A 487 11.28 -38.74 -23.16
CA LYS A 487 11.25 -37.45 -23.85
C LYS A 487 12.48 -37.25 -24.73
N ILE A 488 13.69 -37.41 -24.18
CA ILE A 488 14.94 -37.20 -24.91
C ILE A 488 15.03 -38.16 -26.11
N VAL A 489 14.70 -39.45 -25.94
CA VAL A 489 14.74 -40.41 -27.05
C VAL A 489 13.75 -40.02 -28.16
N LEU A 490 12.52 -39.65 -27.81
CA LEU A 490 11.50 -39.23 -28.78
C LEU A 490 11.89 -37.94 -29.51
N GLU A 491 12.26 -36.87 -28.79
CA GLU A 491 12.63 -35.59 -29.40
C GLU A 491 13.91 -35.69 -30.23
N THR A 492 14.76 -36.67 -29.93
CA THR A 492 15.98 -36.93 -30.70
C THR A 492 15.67 -37.45 -32.10
N ILE A 493 14.67 -38.34 -32.24
CA ILE A 493 14.32 -38.98 -33.52
C ILE A 493 13.33 -38.15 -34.34
N GLU A 494 12.64 -37.18 -33.73
CA GLU A 494 11.59 -36.39 -34.38
C GLU A 494 12.02 -35.66 -35.65
N SER A 495 13.28 -35.27 -35.74
CA SER A 495 13.83 -34.50 -36.85
C SER A 495 14.50 -35.36 -37.93
N MET A 496 14.65 -36.67 -37.70
CA MET A 496 15.34 -37.61 -38.58
C MET A 496 14.48 -38.11 -39.73
N ASP A 497 15.14 -38.59 -40.79
CA ASP A 497 14.46 -39.30 -41.88
C ASP A 497 14.01 -40.70 -41.42
N PRO A 498 12.95 -41.28 -42.02
CA PRO A 498 12.37 -42.55 -41.57
C PRO A 498 13.40 -43.69 -41.42
N GLU A 499 14.36 -43.80 -42.33
CA GLU A 499 15.41 -44.81 -42.28
C GLU A 499 16.33 -44.63 -41.06
N GLU A 500 16.75 -43.38 -40.79
CA GLU A 500 17.58 -43.05 -39.62
C GLU A 500 16.81 -43.29 -38.30
N ILE A 501 15.50 -43.03 -38.29
CA ILE A 501 14.63 -43.32 -37.14
C ILE A 501 14.65 -44.82 -36.83
N LEU A 502 14.47 -45.66 -37.85
CA LEU A 502 14.47 -47.11 -37.67
C LEU A 502 15.83 -47.60 -37.17
N GLU A 503 16.93 -47.14 -37.76
CA GLU A 503 18.30 -47.48 -37.33
C GLU A 503 18.58 -47.06 -35.88
N ASP A 504 18.20 -45.85 -35.45
CA ASP A 504 18.44 -45.38 -34.07
C ASP A 504 17.56 -46.11 -33.03
N LEU A 505 16.36 -46.55 -33.45
CA LEU A 505 15.41 -47.28 -32.61
C LEU A 505 15.69 -48.79 -32.51
N GLU A 506 16.40 -49.40 -33.47
CA GLU A 506 16.86 -50.79 -33.37
C GLU A 506 17.68 -51.02 -32.09
N ILE A 507 18.50 -50.03 -31.73
CA ILE A 507 19.30 -50.06 -30.51
C ILE A 507 18.89 -48.89 -29.63
N LEU A 508 17.88 -49.07 -28.78
CA LEU A 508 17.55 -48.06 -27.77
C LEU A 508 18.64 -47.93 -26.69
N PRO A 509 19.05 -46.70 -26.29
CA PRO A 509 20.05 -46.49 -25.24
C PRO A 509 19.56 -47.10 -23.91
N ASN A 510 20.42 -47.73 -23.12
CA ASN A 510 20.00 -48.40 -21.87
C ASN A 510 19.94 -47.45 -20.68
N THR A 511 20.57 -46.28 -20.79
CA THR A 511 20.63 -45.26 -19.73
C THR A 511 20.48 -43.85 -20.31
N LEU A 512 20.11 -42.89 -19.46
CA LEU A 512 20.08 -41.47 -19.84
C LEU A 512 21.46 -40.96 -20.28
N ASN A 513 22.54 -41.44 -19.65
CA ASN A 513 23.91 -41.08 -20.00
C ASN A 513 24.29 -41.59 -21.41
N GLU A 514 23.83 -42.78 -21.81
CA GLU A 514 24.00 -43.26 -23.19
C GLU A 514 23.22 -42.41 -24.18
N ALA A 515 21.99 -41.99 -23.84
CA ALA A 515 21.20 -41.09 -24.67
C ALA A 515 21.89 -39.72 -24.86
N TYR A 516 22.40 -39.12 -23.78
CA TYR A 516 23.21 -37.89 -23.86
C TYR A 516 24.50 -38.10 -24.63
N GLY A 517 25.16 -39.25 -24.48
CA GLY A 517 26.35 -39.61 -25.24
C GLY A 517 26.12 -39.60 -26.75
N ARG A 518 24.98 -40.13 -27.22
CA ARG A 518 24.58 -40.06 -28.63
C ARG A 518 24.41 -38.63 -29.12
N ILE A 519 23.76 -37.78 -28.33
CA ILE A 519 23.58 -36.36 -28.66
C ILE A 519 24.94 -35.64 -28.74
N LEU A 520 25.82 -35.87 -27.77
CA LEU A 520 27.16 -35.28 -27.76
C LEU A 520 28.01 -35.76 -28.96
N LEU A 521 27.90 -37.03 -29.34
CA LEU A 521 28.55 -37.57 -30.54
C LEU A 521 28.06 -36.86 -31.81
N ARG A 522 26.74 -36.68 -31.96
CA ARG A 522 26.17 -35.95 -33.10
C ARG A 522 26.63 -34.50 -33.14
N ILE A 523 26.63 -33.80 -32.01
CA ILE A 523 27.18 -32.43 -31.90
C ILE A 523 28.64 -32.39 -32.34
N ASN A 524 29.45 -33.38 -31.96
CA ASN A 524 30.87 -33.42 -32.31
C ASN A 524 31.12 -33.77 -33.79
N GLN A 525 30.18 -34.46 -34.44
CA GLN A 525 30.19 -34.81 -35.87
C GLN A 525 29.65 -33.67 -36.77
N GLN A 526 28.99 -32.65 -36.20
CA GLN A 526 28.59 -31.46 -36.95
C GLN A 526 29.80 -30.72 -37.55
N ARG A 527 29.54 -29.82 -38.51
CA ARG A 527 30.57 -28.96 -39.10
C ARG A 527 31.25 -28.14 -37.99
N HIS A 528 32.54 -27.86 -38.15
CA HIS A 528 33.37 -27.18 -37.14
C HIS A 528 32.70 -25.93 -36.52
N ILE A 529 32.06 -25.10 -37.35
CA ILE A 529 31.39 -23.86 -36.91
C ILE A 529 30.13 -24.15 -36.07
N GLU A 530 29.35 -25.18 -36.41
CA GLU A 530 28.14 -25.58 -35.69
C GLU A 530 28.50 -26.24 -34.36
N ARG A 531 29.50 -27.13 -34.37
CA ARG A 531 30.08 -27.75 -33.18
C ARG A 531 30.58 -26.71 -32.18
N GLU A 532 31.36 -25.74 -32.62
CA GLU A 532 31.88 -24.66 -31.76
C GLU A 532 30.76 -23.81 -31.15
N LYS A 533 29.70 -23.53 -31.92
CA LYS A 533 28.51 -22.84 -31.40
C LYS A 533 27.78 -23.67 -30.37
N ALA A 534 27.51 -24.95 -30.66
CA ALA A 534 26.84 -25.86 -29.73
C ALA A 534 27.59 -25.95 -28.40
N ARG A 535 28.91 -26.16 -28.45
CA ARG A 535 29.77 -26.22 -27.25
C ARG A 535 29.80 -24.90 -26.49
N SER A 536 29.80 -23.76 -27.19
CA SER A 536 29.73 -22.43 -26.55
C SER A 536 28.38 -22.22 -25.86
N ILE A 537 27.26 -22.58 -26.52
CA ILE A 537 25.91 -22.46 -25.96
C ILE A 537 25.79 -23.31 -24.69
N ILE A 538 26.10 -24.61 -24.77
CA ILE A 538 26.02 -25.55 -23.65
C ILE A 538 26.94 -25.10 -22.51
N GLY A 539 28.17 -24.71 -22.85
CA GLY A 539 29.15 -24.20 -21.89
C GLY A 539 28.65 -22.94 -21.17
N TRP A 540 28.21 -21.92 -21.90
CA TRP A 540 27.80 -20.63 -21.35
C TRP A 540 26.53 -20.75 -20.49
N ILE A 541 25.54 -21.53 -20.91
CA ILE A 541 24.33 -21.75 -20.11
C ILE A 541 24.67 -22.40 -18.76
N GLY A 542 25.58 -23.38 -18.74
CA GLY A 542 25.93 -24.07 -17.48
C GLY A 542 26.86 -23.29 -16.55
N VAL A 543 27.57 -22.26 -17.02
CA VAL A 543 28.48 -21.46 -16.17
C VAL A 543 28.01 -20.03 -15.91
N SER A 544 26.95 -19.58 -16.58
CA SER A 544 26.43 -18.23 -16.44
C SER A 544 25.88 -17.99 -15.01
N PRO A 545 26.15 -16.82 -14.39
CA PRO A 545 25.62 -16.50 -13.05
C PRO A 545 24.09 -16.39 -13.00
N THR A 546 23.46 -16.21 -14.16
CA THR A 546 22.00 -16.08 -14.34
C THR A 546 21.62 -16.62 -15.72
N PRO A 547 20.41 -17.18 -15.92
CA PRO A 547 19.97 -17.68 -17.23
C PRO A 547 20.08 -16.60 -18.30
N LEU A 548 20.69 -16.91 -19.44
CA LEU A 548 20.81 -16.01 -20.59
C LEU A 548 19.49 -15.95 -21.35
N THR A 549 19.08 -14.76 -21.79
CA THR A 549 17.98 -14.67 -22.76
C THR A 549 18.42 -15.18 -24.13
N ILE A 550 17.47 -15.64 -24.94
CA ILE A 550 17.73 -16.01 -26.34
C ILE A 550 18.38 -14.87 -27.11
N HIS A 551 17.96 -13.64 -26.83
CA HIS A 551 18.47 -12.44 -27.50
C HIS A 551 19.91 -12.11 -27.11
N GLU A 552 20.26 -12.25 -25.83
CA GLU A 552 21.62 -12.09 -25.32
C GLU A 552 22.55 -13.17 -25.88
N LEU A 553 22.12 -14.43 -25.87
CA LEU A 553 22.91 -15.56 -26.35
C LEU A 553 23.23 -15.43 -27.85
N GLU A 554 22.25 -15.10 -28.68
CA GLU A 554 22.46 -14.91 -30.12
C GLU A 554 23.49 -13.81 -30.41
N GLN A 555 23.44 -12.70 -29.66
CA GLN A 555 24.39 -11.61 -29.80
C GLN A 555 25.79 -12.02 -29.29
N ALA A 556 25.88 -12.71 -28.15
CA ALA A 556 27.14 -13.21 -27.61
C ALA A 556 27.88 -14.14 -28.60
N LEU A 557 27.17 -15.04 -29.27
CA LEU A 557 27.76 -15.92 -30.31
C LEU A 557 28.35 -15.12 -31.49
N ARG A 558 27.75 -13.98 -31.85
CA ARG A 558 28.25 -13.08 -32.89
C ARG A 558 29.45 -12.27 -32.43
N VAL A 559 29.47 -11.83 -31.17
CA VAL A 559 30.64 -11.16 -30.56
C VAL A 559 31.87 -12.06 -30.63
N LYS A 560 31.73 -13.34 -30.22
CA LYS A 560 32.80 -14.34 -30.32
C LYS A 560 33.34 -14.47 -31.76
N SER A 561 32.48 -14.33 -32.76
CA SER A 561 32.83 -14.46 -34.18
C SER A 561 33.48 -13.20 -34.79
N ARG A 562 33.10 -12.00 -34.35
CA ARG A 562 33.57 -10.71 -34.94
C ARG A 562 34.72 -10.05 -34.18
N GLY A 563 34.95 -10.41 -32.92
CA GLY A 563 36.00 -9.84 -32.08
C GLY A 563 35.80 -8.36 -31.75
N ILE A 564 36.88 -7.69 -31.35
CA ILE A 564 36.88 -6.32 -30.82
C ILE A 564 36.58 -5.27 -31.89
N GLY A 565 36.99 -5.49 -33.14
CA GLY A 565 36.87 -4.50 -34.23
C GLY A 565 35.51 -4.45 -34.93
N GLY A 566 34.64 -5.45 -34.72
CA GLY A 566 33.35 -5.53 -35.39
C GLY A 566 32.18 -5.10 -34.51
N ILE A 567 31.11 -4.57 -35.12
CA ILE A 567 29.80 -4.45 -34.45
C ILE A 567 29.05 -5.74 -34.74
N ALA A 568 28.72 -6.52 -33.71
CA ALA A 568 27.87 -7.70 -33.87
C ALA A 568 26.42 -7.25 -34.10
N ILE A 569 25.85 -7.56 -35.27
CA ILE A 569 24.44 -7.28 -35.59
C ILE A 569 23.77 -8.63 -35.86
N VAL A 570 22.57 -8.85 -35.32
CA VAL A 570 21.83 -10.10 -35.50
C VAL A 570 20.76 -9.93 -36.57
N ASN A 571 21.05 -10.42 -37.77
CA ASN A 571 20.13 -10.37 -38.90
C ASN A 571 19.26 -11.63 -39.05
N ALA A 572 19.54 -12.69 -38.30
CA ALA A 572 18.80 -13.94 -38.33
C ALA A 572 18.91 -14.67 -36.99
N LYS A 573 17.81 -15.29 -36.56
CA LYS A 573 17.76 -16.13 -35.36
C LYS A 573 18.65 -17.35 -35.50
N VAL A 574 19.18 -17.83 -34.38
CA VAL A 574 19.98 -19.06 -34.34
C VAL A 574 19.04 -20.23 -34.01
N PRO A 575 18.98 -21.29 -34.84
CA PRO A 575 18.18 -22.49 -34.52
C PRO A 575 18.90 -23.32 -33.46
N ILE A 576 18.69 -22.96 -32.19
CA ILE A 576 19.40 -23.56 -31.04
C ILE A 576 19.03 -25.03 -30.88
N ASP A 577 17.77 -25.36 -31.08
CA ASP A 577 17.21 -26.71 -31.11
C ASP A 577 17.92 -27.59 -32.15
N CYS A 578 18.14 -27.09 -33.38
CA CYS A 578 18.86 -27.85 -34.41
C CYS A 578 20.36 -28.02 -34.09
N ILE A 579 20.99 -27.00 -33.47
CA ILE A 579 22.44 -27.02 -33.22
C ILE A 579 22.79 -27.86 -31.99
N CYS A 580 22.02 -27.74 -30.91
CA CYS A 580 22.30 -28.37 -29.64
C CYS A 580 21.51 -29.67 -29.42
N GLY A 581 20.46 -29.93 -30.20
CA GLY A 581 19.56 -31.07 -29.97
C GLY A 581 18.59 -30.82 -28.80
N PRO A 582 17.83 -31.86 -28.38
CA PRO A 582 16.71 -31.73 -27.43
C PRO A 582 17.15 -31.58 -25.96
N ILE A 583 18.35 -31.06 -25.72
CA ILE A 583 18.93 -30.86 -24.39
C ILE A 583 18.79 -29.42 -23.88
N ILE A 584 18.34 -28.51 -24.76
CA ILE A 584 18.13 -27.10 -24.47
C ILE A 584 16.71 -26.71 -24.84
N GLU A 585 16.09 -25.88 -24.00
CA GLU A 585 14.79 -25.27 -24.25
C GLU A 585 14.82 -23.77 -24.00
N VAL A 586 13.84 -23.06 -24.58
CA VAL A 586 13.61 -21.63 -24.33
C VAL A 586 12.33 -21.45 -23.54
N VAL A 587 12.45 -20.90 -22.32
CA VAL A 587 11.36 -20.71 -21.36
C VAL A 587 11.31 -19.24 -20.96
N ASP A 588 10.17 -18.59 -21.19
CA ASP A 588 9.98 -17.15 -20.93
C ASP A 588 11.09 -16.26 -21.54
N GLY A 589 11.58 -16.66 -22.72
CA GLY A 589 12.69 -16.01 -23.42
C GLY A 589 14.09 -16.32 -22.89
N TYR A 590 14.24 -17.15 -21.85
CA TYR A 590 15.52 -17.63 -21.33
C TYR A 590 15.90 -18.99 -21.89
N VAL A 591 17.18 -19.17 -22.19
CA VAL A 591 17.74 -20.43 -22.67
C VAL A 591 18.26 -21.21 -21.47
N GLN A 592 17.77 -22.43 -21.30
CA GLN A 592 18.12 -23.31 -20.19
C GLN A 592 18.23 -24.76 -20.65
N PHE A 593 18.83 -25.62 -19.82
CA PHE A 593 18.78 -27.05 -20.08
C PHE A 593 17.36 -27.56 -19.83
N VAL A 594 16.92 -28.54 -20.62
CA VAL A 594 15.64 -29.23 -20.38
C VAL A 594 15.60 -29.90 -19.00
N HIS A 595 16.77 -30.22 -18.46
CA HIS A 595 16.96 -30.71 -17.11
C HIS A 595 18.42 -30.55 -16.68
N PHE A 596 18.69 -30.31 -15.40
CA PHE A 596 20.05 -30.08 -14.89
C PHE A 596 21.00 -31.27 -15.06
N THR A 597 20.48 -32.49 -15.25
CA THR A 597 21.28 -33.69 -15.59
C THR A 597 22.08 -33.52 -16.88
N VAL A 598 21.61 -32.66 -17.80
CA VAL A 598 22.38 -32.32 -19.00
C VAL A 598 23.68 -31.64 -18.58
N GLN A 599 23.60 -30.68 -17.67
CA GLN A 599 24.79 -30.01 -17.12
C GLN A 599 25.71 -31.01 -16.40
N GLU A 600 25.15 -31.87 -15.53
CA GLU A 600 25.91 -32.90 -14.81
C GLU A 600 26.70 -33.80 -15.78
N TYR A 601 26.08 -34.22 -16.89
CA TYR A 601 26.72 -35.07 -17.89
C TYR A 601 27.73 -34.30 -18.76
N PHE A 602 27.31 -33.22 -19.41
CA PHE A 602 28.14 -32.51 -20.40
C PHE A 602 29.34 -31.78 -19.79
N MET A 603 29.35 -31.56 -18.48
CA MET A 603 30.42 -30.91 -17.74
C MET A 603 31.19 -31.84 -16.79
N SER A 604 30.92 -33.16 -16.83
CA SER A 604 31.63 -34.12 -15.99
C SER A 604 33.08 -34.28 -16.42
N SER A 605 34.00 -34.35 -15.45
CA SER A 605 35.42 -34.64 -15.67
C SER A 605 35.69 -36.07 -16.17
N ASP A 606 34.71 -36.97 -16.01
CA ASP A 606 34.86 -38.39 -16.35
C ASP A 606 34.68 -38.68 -17.85
N ILE A 607 34.26 -37.67 -18.63
CA ILE A 607 33.98 -37.79 -20.06
C ILE A 607 35.03 -37.00 -20.85
N SER A 608 35.80 -37.68 -21.71
CA SER A 608 36.90 -37.07 -22.47
C SER A 608 36.48 -35.98 -23.44
N THR A 609 35.24 -36.02 -23.96
CA THR A 609 34.68 -35.03 -24.89
C THR A 609 33.80 -33.97 -24.20
N ALA A 610 33.78 -33.93 -22.87
CA ALA A 610 33.01 -32.97 -22.09
C ALA A 610 33.42 -31.52 -22.38
N ILE A 611 32.59 -30.58 -21.91
CA ILE A 611 32.86 -29.15 -21.96
C ILE A 611 33.46 -28.75 -20.61
N ASP A 612 34.70 -28.25 -20.63
CA ASP A 612 35.35 -27.78 -19.40
C ASP A 612 34.65 -26.53 -18.86
N PRO A 613 34.08 -26.56 -17.63
CA PRO A 613 33.48 -25.39 -16.99
C PRO A 613 34.43 -24.21 -16.80
N LYS A 614 35.74 -24.45 -16.70
CA LYS A 614 36.75 -23.38 -16.57
C LYS A 614 36.89 -22.63 -17.89
N GLU A 615 37.09 -23.37 -18.99
CA GLU A 615 37.17 -22.80 -20.34
C GLU A 615 35.86 -22.11 -20.75
N ALA A 616 34.71 -22.71 -20.45
CA ALA A 616 33.41 -22.11 -20.76
C ALA A 616 33.22 -20.75 -20.05
N ARG A 617 33.62 -20.66 -18.77
CA ARG A 617 33.53 -19.42 -17.99
C ARG A 617 34.50 -18.35 -18.48
N LEU A 618 35.73 -18.76 -18.79
CA LEU A 618 36.70 -17.88 -19.43
C LEU A 618 36.17 -17.36 -20.78
N GLY A 619 35.56 -18.23 -21.59
CA GLY A 619 34.95 -17.86 -22.86
C GLY A 619 33.79 -16.87 -22.72
N LEU A 620 32.92 -17.05 -21.72
CA LEU A 620 31.84 -16.11 -21.43
C LEU A 620 32.36 -14.76 -20.92
N ALA A 621 33.35 -14.76 -20.02
CA ALA A 621 34.00 -13.55 -19.54
C ALA A 621 34.67 -12.78 -20.68
N THR A 622 35.44 -13.49 -21.53
CA THR A 622 36.08 -12.96 -22.74
C THR A 622 35.05 -12.36 -23.69
N CYS A 623 33.88 -13.00 -23.86
CA CYS A 623 32.80 -12.49 -24.67
C CYS A 623 32.22 -11.17 -24.13
N CYS A 624 31.96 -11.09 -22.82
CA CYS A 624 31.50 -9.84 -22.18
C CYS A 624 32.51 -8.71 -22.38
N ILE A 625 33.79 -8.94 -22.10
CA ILE A 625 34.81 -7.89 -22.23
C ILE A 625 35.00 -7.49 -23.70
N THR A 626 35.03 -8.47 -24.62
CA THR A 626 35.12 -8.19 -26.06
C THR A 626 33.98 -7.29 -26.51
N TYR A 627 32.75 -7.57 -26.07
CA TYR A 627 31.58 -6.75 -26.37
C TYR A 627 31.72 -5.30 -25.87
N LEU A 628 32.16 -5.10 -24.62
CA LEU A 628 32.41 -3.78 -24.04
C LEU A 628 33.53 -3.00 -24.76
N CYS A 629 34.46 -3.70 -25.38
CA CYS A 629 35.57 -3.12 -26.16
C CYS A 629 35.20 -2.78 -27.62
N GLN A 630 34.00 -3.14 -28.10
CA GLN A 630 33.57 -2.85 -29.48
C GLN A 630 33.25 -1.37 -29.68
N ASN A 631 33.30 -0.92 -30.93
CA ASN A 631 33.22 0.50 -31.30
C ASN A 631 31.88 1.17 -30.93
N HIS A 632 30.81 0.40 -30.70
CA HIS A 632 29.50 0.92 -30.29
C HIS A 632 29.45 1.39 -28.82
N TYR A 633 30.57 1.30 -28.10
CA TYR A 633 30.80 1.89 -26.78
C TYR A 633 31.77 3.09 -26.81
N ASP A 634 32.16 3.56 -28.01
CA ASP A 634 33.08 4.69 -28.11
C ASP A 634 32.38 6.02 -27.79
N ARG A 635 33.02 6.87 -26.97
CA ARG A 635 32.45 8.15 -26.49
C ARG A 635 32.12 9.15 -27.61
N SER A 636 32.74 9.01 -28.78
CA SER A 636 32.52 9.86 -29.95
C SER A 636 31.33 9.42 -30.81
N MET A 637 30.52 8.46 -30.35
CA MET A 637 29.39 7.96 -31.12
C MET A 637 28.25 8.97 -31.18
N GLU A 638 27.89 9.36 -32.41
CA GLU A 638 26.74 10.22 -32.65
C GLU A 638 25.41 9.56 -32.22
N PRO A 639 24.50 10.29 -31.53
CA PRO A 639 23.22 9.74 -31.07
C PRO A 639 22.34 9.14 -32.18
N ALA A 640 22.42 9.69 -33.40
CA ALA A 640 21.71 9.16 -34.57
C ALA A 640 22.20 7.77 -34.97
N LYS A 641 23.52 7.55 -34.92
CA LYS A 641 24.12 6.24 -35.22
C LYS A 641 23.84 5.24 -34.12
N MET A 642 23.86 5.68 -32.85
CA MET A 642 23.47 4.86 -31.72
C MET A 642 22.00 4.40 -31.82
N SER A 643 21.11 5.30 -32.24
CA SER A 643 19.70 5.01 -32.51
C SER A 643 19.52 3.92 -33.57
N GLU A 644 20.27 3.98 -34.68
CA GLU A 644 20.29 2.94 -35.71
C GLU A 644 20.80 1.60 -35.16
N LEU A 645 21.85 1.63 -34.33
CA LEU A 645 22.43 0.43 -33.71
C LEU A 645 21.48 -0.23 -32.70
N ILE A 646 20.67 0.54 -31.98
CA ILE A 646 19.59 0.00 -31.14
C ILE A 646 18.55 -0.70 -32.02
N LEU A 647 18.10 -0.07 -33.10
CA LEU A 647 17.08 -0.64 -33.99
C LEU A 647 17.56 -1.85 -34.80
N THR A 648 18.88 -2.06 -34.93
CA THR A 648 19.49 -3.24 -35.55
C THR A 648 19.90 -4.30 -34.51
N GLY A 649 19.68 -4.04 -33.21
CA GLY A 649 19.90 -5.01 -32.14
C GLY A 649 21.37 -5.15 -31.70
N ALA A 650 22.23 -4.16 -31.95
CA ALA A 650 23.61 -4.19 -31.48
C ALA A 650 23.72 -4.19 -29.92
N TYR A 651 22.69 -3.67 -29.24
CA TYR A 651 22.63 -3.58 -27.77
C TYR A 651 21.89 -4.74 -27.07
N ARG A 652 21.62 -5.86 -27.75
CA ARG A 652 20.91 -7.02 -27.16
C ARG A 652 21.62 -7.64 -25.96
N PHE A 653 22.96 -7.64 -25.97
CA PHE A 653 23.79 -8.21 -24.90
C PHE A 653 24.21 -7.19 -23.83
N HIS A 654 23.80 -5.92 -24.00
CA HIS A 654 24.25 -4.79 -23.19
C HIS A 654 24.04 -5.01 -21.70
N ASN A 655 22.79 -5.22 -21.27
CA ASN A 655 22.46 -5.34 -19.84
C ASN A 655 23.16 -6.54 -19.17
N PHE A 656 23.32 -7.67 -19.86
CA PHE A 656 24.04 -8.81 -19.30
C PHE A 656 25.52 -8.51 -19.15
N ALA A 657 26.16 -8.00 -20.22
CA ALA A 657 27.58 -7.72 -20.21
C ALA A 657 27.95 -6.67 -19.15
N THR A 658 27.17 -5.58 -19.02
CA THR A 658 27.46 -4.53 -18.05
C THR A 658 27.25 -4.96 -16.60
N LEU A 659 26.27 -5.81 -16.32
CA LEU A 659 25.99 -6.30 -14.96
C LEU A 659 26.94 -7.42 -14.49
N TYR A 660 27.37 -8.31 -15.39
CA TYR A 660 28.02 -9.57 -14.99
C TYR A 660 29.47 -9.74 -15.43
N TRP A 661 30.05 -8.83 -16.24
CA TRP A 661 31.46 -8.97 -16.66
C TRP A 661 32.41 -9.07 -15.46
N LEU A 662 32.22 -8.23 -14.44
CA LEU A 662 33.11 -8.16 -13.28
C LEU A 662 32.98 -9.42 -12.40
N ASN A 663 31.75 -9.86 -12.14
CA ASN A 663 31.49 -11.12 -11.42
C ASN A 663 32.12 -12.32 -12.13
N LEU A 664 32.02 -12.40 -13.46
CA LEU A 664 32.65 -13.45 -14.24
C LEU A 664 34.19 -13.39 -14.17
N VAL A 665 34.77 -12.20 -14.21
CA VAL A 665 36.21 -11.96 -14.06
C VAL A 665 36.71 -12.42 -12.68
N GLU A 666 36.03 -12.04 -11.60
CA GLU A 666 36.36 -12.50 -10.24
C GLU A 666 36.31 -14.03 -10.11
N GLN A 667 35.28 -14.64 -10.71
CA GLN A 667 35.14 -16.10 -10.71
C GLN A 667 36.25 -16.81 -11.51
N VAL A 668 36.77 -16.19 -12.58
CA VAL A 668 37.94 -16.69 -13.32
C VAL A 668 39.19 -16.58 -12.44
N PHE A 669 39.44 -15.43 -11.83
CA PHE A 669 40.61 -15.24 -10.97
C PHE A 669 40.63 -16.14 -9.73
N THR A 670 39.47 -16.46 -9.16
CA THR A 670 39.38 -17.35 -7.99
C THR A 670 39.66 -18.82 -8.33
N ARG A 671 39.45 -19.24 -9.59
CA ARG A 671 39.50 -20.66 -10.01
C ARG A 671 40.72 -21.03 -10.84
N TYR A 672 41.44 -20.04 -11.37
CA TYR A 672 42.75 -20.20 -12.00
C TYR A 672 43.85 -19.79 -11.02
N SER A 673 44.96 -20.52 -10.98
CA SER A 673 46.17 -19.99 -10.36
C SER A 673 46.70 -18.83 -11.21
N THR A 674 47.31 -17.83 -10.58
CA THR A 674 47.78 -16.61 -11.24
C THR A 674 48.83 -16.88 -12.34
N ASP A 675 49.52 -18.02 -12.27
CA ASP A 675 50.48 -18.50 -13.27
C ASP A 675 49.84 -19.30 -14.41
N ALA A 676 48.57 -19.69 -14.30
CA ALA A 676 47.81 -20.45 -15.29
C ALA A 676 46.78 -19.61 -16.06
N LEU A 677 46.73 -18.29 -15.83
CA LEU A 677 45.82 -17.40 -16.54
C LEU A 677 46.31 -17.17 -17.98
N PRO A 678 45.42 -17.31 -18.99
CA PRO A 678 45.80 -17.04 -20.38
C PRO A 678 46.20 -15.58 -20.60
N ILE A 679 47.36 -15.36 -21.21
CA ILE A 679 47.91 -14.02 -21.52
C ILE A 679 46.92 -13.21 -22.38
N GLU A 680 46.22 -13.87 -23.31
CA GLU A 680 45.21 -13.24 -24.15
C GLU A 680 44.07 -12.60 -23.36
N PHE A 681 43.66 -13.22 -22.25
CA PHE A 681 42.62 -12.69 -21.38
C PHE A 681 43.09 -11.45 -20.61
N ILE A 682 44.34 -11.45 -20.15
CA ILE A 682 44.97 -10.29 -19.50
C ILE A 682 45.08 -9.13 -20.50
N ASN A 683 45.55 -9.39 -21.72
CA ASN A 683 45.64 -8.39 -22.79
C ASN A 683 44.27 -7.80 -23.15
N LEU A 684 43.21 -8.61 -23.09
CA LEU A 684 41.84 -8.14 -23.33
C LEU A 684 41.35 -7.21 -22.21
N LEU A 685 41.68 -7.49 -20.95
CA LEU A 685 41.39 -6.61 -19.82
C LEU A 685 42.18 -5.29 -19.88
N GLU A 686 43.45 -5.34 -20.30
CA GLU A 686 44.26 -4.16 -20.61
C GLU A 686 43.63 -3.33 -21.74
N THR A 687 43.11 -3.99 -22.78
CA THR A 687 42.38 -3.32 -23.86
C THR A 687 41.10 -2.63 -23.35
N LEU A 688 40.37 -3.28 -22.44
CA LEU A 688 39.21 -2.68 -21.79
C LEU A 688 39.62 -1.41 -21.03
N ARG A 689 40.68 -1.49 -20.21
CA ARG A 689 41.21 -0.32 -19.49
C ARG A 689 41.55 0.80 -20.47
N GLY A 690 42.39 0.54 -21.46
CA GLY A 690 42.84 1.56 -22.42
C GLY A 690 41.71 2.22 -23.23
N LYS A 691 40.62 1.49 -23.52
CA LYS A 691 39.48 2.02 -24.28
C LYS A 691 38.41 2.72 -23.43
N ARG A 692 38.33 2.40 -22.14
CA ARG A 692 37.14 2.71 -21.33
C ARG A 692 37.44 3.49 -20.04
N GLU A 693 38.67 3.43 -19.53
CA GLU A 693 39.06 4.08 -18.29
C GLU A 693 38.74 5.59 -18.27
N THR A 694 38.26 6.07 -17.13
CA THR A 694 37.99 7.47 -16.81
C THR A 694 38.90 7.91 -15.68
N ALA A 695 39.14 9.23 -15.56
CA ALA A 695 39.70 9.82 -14.34
C ALA A 695 38.51 10.22 -13.44
N PRO A 696 38.14 9.42 -12.42
CA PRO A 696 37.02 9.76 -11.54
C PRO A 696 37.35 10.99 -10.67
N ASP A 697 36.35 11.84 -10.42
CA ASP A 697 36.49 13.15 -9.75
C ASP A 697 36.73 13.08 -8.22
N ARG A 698 36.96 11.89 -7.62
CA ARG A 698 37.15 11.73 -6.17
C ARG A 698 38.15 10.63 -5.81
N ASN A 699 38.85 10.85 -4.69
CA ASN A 699 39.69 9.87 -4.00
C ASN A 699 38.82 8.70 -3.48
N PHE A 700 38.63 7.65 -4.29
CA PHE A 700 38.24 6.35 -3.74
C PHE A 700 39.33 5.92 -2.76
N GLU A 701 38.99 5.72 -1.49
CA GLU A 701 39.90 5.12 -0.52
C GLU A 701 40.38 3.77 -1.05
N ASP A 702 41.68 3.49 -0.89
CA ASP A 702 42.30 2.25 -1.35
C ASP A 702 41.61 1.05 -0.67
N SER A 703 40.64 0.46 -1.37
CA SER A 703 39.97 -0.77 -0.96
C SER A 703 41.01 -1.88 -0.82
N SER A 704 40.92 -2.70 0.23
CA SER A 704 41.81 -3.83 0.43
C SER A 704 41.79 -4.74 -0.81
N VAL A 705 42.95 -4.95 -1.44
CA VAL A 705 43.07 -5.81 -2.61
C VAL A 705 42.66 -7.24 -2.23
N PRO A 706 41.69 -7.86 -2.92
CA PRO A 706 41.30 -9.23 -2.65
C PRO A 706 42.50 -10.17 -2.70
N HIS A 707 42.54 -11.14 -1.78
CA HIS A 707 43.72 -12.03 -1.62
C HIS A 707 44.11 -12.74 -2.92
N TYR A 708 43.13 -13.10 -3.75
CA TYR A 708 43.35 -13.77 -5.03
C TYR A 708 43.99 -12.88 -6.12
N MET A 709 44.05 -11.55 -5.93
CA MET A 709 44.65 -10.61 -6.89
C MET A 709 46.06 -10.12 -6.50
N ILE A 710 46.58 -10.52 -5.33
CA ILE A 710 47.85 -10.02 -4.78
C ILE A 710 49.02 -10.27 -5.74
N GLN A 711 49.09 -11.47 -6.34
CA GLN A 711 50.15 -11.83 -7.30
C GLN A 711 49.99 -11.07 -8.64
N LEU A 712 48.76 -10.86 -9.10
CA LEU A 712 48.51 -10.08 -10.31
C LEU A 712 48.92 -8.61 -10.12
N ARG A 713 48.76 -8.06 -8.91
CA ARG A 713 49.18 -6.69 -8.56
C ARG A 713 50.68 -6.47 -8.77
N GLN A 714 51.50 -7.50 -8.53
CA GLN A 714 52.94 -7.42 -8.75
C GLN A 714 53.30 -7.33 -10.25
N ARG A 715 52.49 -7.96 -11.11
CA ARG A 715 52.72 -7.97 -12.57
C ARG A 715 52.07 -6.79 -13.27
N ASN A 716 50.81 -6.47 -12.96
CA ASN A 716 50.02 -5.42 -13.61
C ASN A 716 49.27 -4.58 -12.54
N PRO A 717 49.94 -3.63 -11.87
CA PRO A 717 49.35 -2.87 -10.77
C PRO A 717 48.17 -1.98 -11.20
N GLU A 718 48.27 -1.35 -12.38
CA GLU A 718 47.20 -0.48 -12.91
C GLU A 718 45.91 -1.25 -13.20
N LEU A 719 46.02 -2.48 -13.72
CA LEU A 719 44.88 -3.33 -13.99
C LEU A 719 44.14 -3.73 -12.72
N VAL A 720 44.88 -4.11 -11.68
CA VAL A 720 44.30 -4.44 -10.37
C VAL A 720 43.61 -3.22 -9.78
N THR A 721 44.21 -2.03 -9.90
CA THR A 721 43.59 -0.78 -9.45
C THR A 721 42.25 -0.52 -10.16
N MET A 722 42.19 -0.67 -11.49
CA MET A 722 40.94 -0.51 -12.25
C MET A 722 39.86 -1.49 -11.78
N ILE A 723 40.21 -2.76 -11.56
CA ILE A 723 39.27 -3.79 -11.10
C ILE A 723 38.78 -3.47 -9.68
N CYS A 724 39.66 -3.13 -8.74
CA CYS A 724 39.28 -2.77 -7.37
C CYS A 724 38.36 -1.53 -7.32
N LYS A 725 38.64 -0.51 -8.15
CA LYS A 725 37.75 0.64 -8.32
C LYS A 725 36.39 0.22 -8.87
N SER A 726 36.36 -0.70 -9.83
CA SER A 726 35.11 -1.22 -10.42
C SER A 726 34.28 -2.02 -9.40
N ILE A 727 34.93 -2.85 -8.57
CA ILE A 727 34.28 -3.58 -7.46
C ILE A 727 33.67 -2.60 -6.46
N SER A 728 34.43 -1.58 -6.07
CA SER A 728 33.97 -0.55 -5.13
C SER A 728 32.80 0.27 -5.69
N PHE A 729 32.84 0.59 -6.98
CA PHE A 729 31.72 1.24 -7.68
C PHE A 729 30.48 0.34 -7.70
N GLN A 730 30.62 -0.94 -8.04
CA GLN A 730 29.50 -1.89 -8.04
C GLN A 730 28.86 -2.00 -6.65
N ALA A 731 29.65 -2.17 -5.59
CA ALA A 731 29.15 -2.22 -4.21
C ALA A 731 28.43 -0.92 -3.80
N THR A 732 28.92 0.23 -4.22
CA THR A 732 28.26 1.53 -3.98
C THR A 732 26.95 1.63 -4.75
N SER A 733 26.89 1.16 -6.00
CA SER A 733 25.68 1.16 -6.84
C SER A 733 24.57 0.24 -6.33
N GLU A 734 24.93 -0.83 -5.62
CA GLU A 734 23.97 -1.72 -4.96
C GLU A 734 23.35 -1.10 -3.71
N LYS A 735 24.13 -0.28 -2.99
CA LYS A 735 23.68 0.41 -1.76
C LYS A 735 22.96 1.74 -2.06
N SER A 736 23.23 2.36 -3.20
CA SER A 736 22.75 3.68 -3.57
C SER A 736 21.56 3.63 -4.55
N SER A 737 20.71 4.65 -4.53
CA SER A 737 19.58 4.78 -5.47
C SER A 737 20.01 5.35 -6.83
N PHE A 738 21.03 4.76 -7.47
CA PHE A 738 21.53 5.24 -8.77
C PHE A 738 20.49 5.03 -9.88
N ARG A 739 20.05 6.13 -10.48
CA ARG A 739 19.03 6.16 -11.54
C ARG A 739 19.63 6.59 -12.87
N THR A 740 19.18 5.97 -13.96
CA THR A 740 19.47 6.37 -15.35
C THR A 740 18.80 7.68 -15.76
N LYS A 741 18.30 8.48 -14.83
CA LYS A 741 17.77 9.84 -15.07
C LYS A 741 18.68 10.93 -14.50
N ASP A 742 19.47 10.60 -13.48
CA ASP A 742 20.32 11.51 -12.74
C ASP A 742 21.78 11.14 -13.03
N ILE A 743 22.38 11.67 -14.10
CA ILE A 743 23.69 11.19 -14.59
C ILE A 743 24.89 11.58 -13.71
N GLU A 744 24.69 12.36 -12.65
CA GLU A 744 25.78 12.90 -11.82
C GLU A 744 26.67 11.79 -11.24
N TRP A 745 26.10 10.66 -10.83
CA TRP A 745 26.86 9.50 -10.32
C TRP A 745 27.62 8.73 -11.41
N ALA A 746 27.32 8.91 -12.70
CA ALA A 746 28.04 8.21 -13.78
C ALA A 746 29.52 8.65 -13.88
N SER A 747 29.84 9.84 -13.36
CA SER A 747 31.22 10.32 -13.18
C SER A 747 32.05 9.47 -12.21
N LEU A 748 31.40 8.69 -11.34
CA LEU A 748 32.03 7.78 -10.39
C LEU A 748 32.40 6.43 -11.01
N ASP A 749 31.90 6.13 -12.21
CA ASP A 749 32.22 4.90 -12.93
C ASP A 749 33.65 4.95 -13.49
N PRO A 750 34.55 4.03 -13.09
CA PRO A 750 35.93 4.00 -13.58
C PRO A 750 36.08 3.61 -15.05
N LEU A 751 35.04 3.10 -15.72
CA LEU A 751 35.09 2.57 -17.09
C LEU A 751 34.09 3.22 -18.07
N ASN A 752 33.39 4.30 -17.72
CA ASN A 752 32.34 4.94 -18.57
C ASN A 752 31.20 4.04 -19.09
N ILE A 753 31.16 2.77 -18.68
CA ILE A 753 30.15 1.78 -19.11
C ILE A 753 28.75 2.26 -18.75
N SER A 754 28.63 2.91 -17.60
CA SER A 754 27.41 3.50 -17.05
C SER A 754 26.87 4.64 -17.89
N THR A 755 27.75 5.48 -18.46
CA THR A 755 27.37 6.55 -19.39
C THR A 755 26.75 5.98 -20.65
N THR A 756 27.40 4.98 -21.26
CA THR A 756 26.82 4.29 -22.43
C THR A 756 25.49 3.64 -22.07
N SER A 757 25.38 3.05 -20.87
CA SER A 757 24.15 2.42 -20.41
C SER A 757 23.00 3.42 -20.19
N TYR A 758 23.33 4.65 -19.78
CA TYR A 758 22.38 5.76 -19.69
C TYR A 758 21.89 6.15 -21.09
N ASP A 759 22.80 6.32 -22.05
CA ASP A 759 22.45 6.73 -23.42
C ASP A 759 21.56 5.70 -24.12
N VAL A 760 21.89 4.40 -24.01
CA VAL A 760 21.06 3.31 -24.53
C VAL A 760 19.66 3.37 -23.93
N HIS A 761 19.57 3.54 -22.60
CA HIS A 761 18.29 3.58 -21.90
C HIS A 761 17.46 4.81 -22.29
N SER A 762 18.07 5.99 -22.38
CA SER A 762 17.43 7.25 -22.76
C SER A 762 16.85 7.18 -24.19
N LEU A 763 17.63 6.65 -25.14
CA LEU A 763 17.17 6.45 -26.52
C LEU A 763 16.06 5.38 -26.60
N MET A 764 16.16 4.30 -25.81
CA MET A 764 15.10 3.30 -25.71
C MET A 764 13.78 3.94 -25.22
N GLU A 765 13.83 4.75 -24.16
CA GLU A 765 12.66 5.48 -23.66
C GLU A 765 12.08 6.45 -24.71
N HIS A 766 12.94 7.09 -25.52
CA HIS A 766 12.50 7.94 -26.63
C HIS A 766 11.69 7.14 -27.67
N PHE A 767 12.15 5.95 -28.05
CA PHE A 767 11.40 5.09 -28.99
C PHE A 767 10.06 4.59 -28.41
N LEU A 768 9.97 4.43 -27.09
CA LEU A 768 8.76 3.97 -26.40
C LEU A 768 7.74 5.09 -26.14
N THR A 769 8.00 6.32 -26.59
CA THR A 769 7.01 7.40 -26.55
C THR A 769 5.83 7.11 -27.49
N PRO A 770 4.59 7.53 -27.15
CA PRO A 770 3.41 7.26 -27.98
C PRO A 770 3.53 7.71 -29.45
N SER A 771 4.29 8.77 -29.71
CA SER A 771 4.52 9.31 -31.05
C SER A 771 5.48 8.48 -31.91
N GLN A 772 6.44 7.77 -31.29
CA GLN A 772 7.43 6.95 -32.00
C GLN A 772 7.01 5.48 -32.08
N ILE A 773 6.50 4.92 -30.97
CA ILE A 773 6.15 3.48 -30.89
C ILE A 773 4.93 3.10 -31.75
N THR A 774 4.11 4.08 -32.13
CA THR A 774 2.99 3.88 -33.06
C THR A 774 3.45 3.67 -34.51
N ARG A 775 4.72 3.95 -34.82
CA ARG A 775 5.32 3.61 -36.13
C ARG A 775 5.55 2.09 -36.17
N PRO A 776 4.86 1.33 -37.04
CA PRO A 776 4.93 -0.14 -37.03
C PRO A 776 6.36 -0.68 -37.15
N THR A 777 7.17 -0.05 -38.00
CA THR A 777 8.56 -0.45 -38.27
C THR A 777 9.50 -0.31 -37.07
N ILE A 778 9.24 0.60 -36.13
CA ILE A 778 10.07 0.78 -34.93
C ILE A 778 9.70 -0.27 -33.89
N LYS A 779 8.40 -0.41 -33.61
CA LYS A 779 7.91 -1.37 -32.62
C LYS A 779 8.27 -2.80 -33.00
N GLU A 780 8.08 -3.17 -34.26
CA GLU A 780 8.43 -4.51 -34.77
C GLU A 780 9.93 -4.81 -34.59
N LYS A 781 10.81 -3.86 -34.92
CA LYS A 781 12.26 -4.02 -34.73
C LYS A 781 12.64 -4.15 -33.24
N LEU A 782 12.04 -3.33 -32.37
CA LEU A 782 12.31 -3.39 -30.94
C LEU A 782 11.85 -4.72 -30.33
N VAL A 783 10.64 -5.17 -30.65
CA VAL A 783 10.12 -6.48 -30.18
C VAL A 783 10.98 -7.63 -30.73
N TYR A 784 11.35 -7.57 -32.01
CA TYR A 784 12.20 -8.58 -32.63
C TYR A 784 13.57 -8.70 -31.91
N HIS A 785 14.20 -7.58 -31.57
CA HIS A 785 15.53 -7.59 -30.97
C HIS A 785 15.53 -7.74 -29.44
N TYR A 786 14.55 -7.18 -28.72
CA TYR A 786 14.56 -7.07 -27.25
C TYR A 786 13.40 -7.79 -26.54
N GLY A 787 12.49 -8.42 -27.30
CA GLY A 787 11.31 -9.11 -26.77
C GLY A 787 10.17 -8.16 -26.38
N ASP A 788 9.10 -8.71 -25.81
CA ASP A 788 7.88 -7.95 -25.48
C ASP A 788 8.03 -7.05 -24.25
N ARG A 789 9.02 -7.34 -23.38
CA ARG A 789 9.28 -6.62 -22.13
C ARG A 789 10.18 -5.40 -22.34
N LEU A 790 9.73 -4.47 -23.17
CA LEU A 790 10.52 -3.31 -23.61
C LEU A 790 10.75 -2.25 -22.51
N PHE A 791 9.84 -2.13 -21.53
CA PHE A 791 9.94 -1.09 -20.51
C PHE A 791 10.89 -1.54 -19.40
N LYS A 792 12.13 -1.03 -19.36
CA LYS A 792 13.15 -1.40 -18.38
C LYS A 792 13.14 -0.48 -17.15
N CYS A 793 13.44 -1.00 -15.96
CA CYS A 793 13.57 -0.20 -14.74
C CYS A 793 14.75 0.78 -14.84
N GLN A 794 14.57 2.01 -14.33
CA GLN A 794 15.60 3.06 -14.33
C GLN A 794 16.73 2.88 -13.29
N TYR A 795 16.59 1.95 -12.35
CA TYR A 795 17.56 1.74 -11.27
C TYR A 795 18.68 0.78 -11.69
N MET A 796 19.94 1.21 -11.54
CA MET A 796 21.14 0.51 -12.04
C MET A 796 21.29 -0.91 -11.50
N SER A 797 21.07 -1.10 -10.20
CA SER A 797 21.17 -2.37 -9.47
C SER A 797 19.90 -3.22 -9.53
N CYS A 798 18.83 -2.73 -10.17
CA CYS A 798 17.57 -3.46 -10.24
C CYS A 798 17.61 -4.56 -11.30
N ILE A 799 17.21 -5.79 -10.93
CA ILE A 799 17.13 -6.92 -11.86
C ILE A 799 16.16 -6.67 -13.03
N PHE A 800 15.10 -5.86 -12.82
CA PHE A 800 14.15 -5.46 -13.86
C PHE A 800 14.71 -4.46 -14.87
N ARG A 801 15.95 -4.01 -14.70
CA ARG A 801 16.68 -3.30 -15.74
C ARG A 801 17.06 -4.22 -16.89
N ARG A 802 17.35 -5.49 -16.59
CA ARG A 802 17.57 -6.54 -17.58
C ARG A 802 16.24 -7.10 -18.07
N HIS A 803 15.37 -7.53 -17.16
CA HIS A 803 14.15 -8.25 -17.51
C HIS A 803 13.06 -7.36 -18.13
N GLY A 804 12.82 -6.18 -17.57
CA GLY A 804 11.79 -5.26 -18.05
C GLY A 804 10.35 -5.68 -17.76
N PHE A 805 9.43 -4.89 -18.30
CA PHE A 805 7.98 -5.03 -18.18
C PHE A 805 7.33 -4.88 -19.55
N GLU A 806 6.17 -5.52 -19.74
CA GLU A 806 5.37 -5.42 -20.97
C GLU A 806 4.68 -4.05 -21.10
N THR A 807 4.40 -3.39 -19.98
CA THR A 807 3.73 -2.09 -19.97
C THR A 807 4.46 -1.06 -19.14
N LYS A 808 4.35 0.20 -19.57
CA LYS A 808 4.84 1.37 -18.80
C LYS A 808 4.18 1.48 -17.42
N ALA A 809 2.91 1.08 -17.30
CA ALA A 809 2.18 1.13 -16.03
C ALA A 809 2.78 0.15 -15.01
N SER A 810 3.07 -1.08 -15.42
CA SER A 810 3.72 -2.09 -14.57
C SER A 810 5.11 -1.63 -14.11
N ARG A 811 5.92 -1.06 -15.03
CA ARG A 811 7.21 -0.46 -14.66
C ARG A 811 7.05 0.68 -13.66
N ASN A 812 6.17 1.64 -13.93
CA ASN A 812 5.96 2.79 -13.05
C ASN A 812 5.44 2.35 -11.67
N SER A 813 4.65 1.28 -11.59
CA SER A 813 4.22 0.69 -10.32
C SER A 813 5.40 0.11 -9.56
N HIS A 814 6.26 -0.65 -10.23
CA HIS A 814 7.49 -1.19 -9.65
C HIS A 814 8.47 -0.09 -9.23
N GLU A 815 8.64 0.98 -10.01
CA GLU A 815 9.57 2.07 -9.70
C GLU A 815 9.18 2.85 -8.44
N LYS A 816 7.90 2.83 -8.04
CA LYS A 816 7.46 3.35 -6.73
C LYS A 816 8.03 2.55 -5.57
N GLU A 817 8.32 1.27 -5.76
CA GLU A 817 8.90 0.37 -4.75
C GLU A 817 10.36 0.73 -4.41
N HIS A 818 11.05 1.42 -5.33
CA HIS A 818 12.40 1.93 -5.11
C HIS A 818 12.45 3.34 -4.50
N VAL A 819 11.30 4.00 -4.35
CA VAL A 819 11.23 5.30 -3.66
C VAL A 819 11.19 5.02 -2.17
N LYS A 820 12.25 5.40 -1.45
CA LYS A 820 12.34 5.35 0.01
C LYS A 820 12.11 6.78 0.55
N PRO A 821 10.85 7.20 0.76
CA PRO A 821 10.53 8.62 0.98
C PRO A 821 10.96 9.14 2.36
N TRP A 822 11.32 8.26 3.29
CA TRP A 822 11.65 8.62 4.66
C TRP A 822 13.16 8.64 4.85
N LYS A 823 13.83 9.78 4.85
CA LYS A 823 15.30 9.86 4.96
C LYS A 823 15.77 9.97 6.42
N CYS A 824 17.03 9.62 6.69
CA CYS A 824 17.65 9.96 7.97
C CYS A 824 18.10 11.41 7.92
N ASP A 825 17.84 12.17 8.96
CA ASP A 825 18.10 13.61 8.96
C ASP A 825 19.49 13.94 9.57
N VAL A 826 20.33 12.92 9.83
CA VAL A 826 21.67 13.06 10.41
C VAL A 826 22.73 13.11 9.30
N GLU A 827 23.47 14.21 9.24
CA GLU A 827 24.48 14.47 8.20
C GLU A 827 25.63 13.44 8.26
N GLY A 828 25.96 12.84 7.11
CA GLY A 828 26.96 11.78 7.00
C GLY A 828 26.45 10.39 7.37
N CYS A 829 25.16 10.25 7.73
CA CYS A 829 24.52 8.95 7.92
C CYS A 829 24.27 8.27 6.56
N GLU A 830 24.55 6.96 6.47
CA GLU A 830 24.36 6.21 5.22
C GLU A 830 22.90 6.22 4.71
N PHE A 831 21.93 6.50 5.59
CA PHE A 831 20.50 6.58 5.27
C PHE A 831 19.98 8.00 4.99
N GLU A 832 20.84 9.02 5.04
CA GLU A 832 20.53 10.40 4.66
C GLU A 832 20.08 10.50 3.20
N ASN A 833 20.82 9.83 2.32
CA ASN A 833 20.49 9.72 0.90
C ASN A 833 19.81 8.39 0.55
N GLY A 834 20.04 7.34 1.35
CA GLY A 834 19.52 5.99 1.14
C GLY A 834 18.05 5.80 1.54
N GLY A 835 17.56 6.52 2.55
CA GLY A 835 16.18 6.48 3.03
C GLY A 835 15.67 5.14 3.56
N PHE A 836 14.43 5.18 4.07
CA PHE A 836 13.66 4.11 4.67
C PHE A 836 12.33 3.97 3.93
N LEU A 837 11.80 2.75 3.96
CA LEU A 837 10.57 2.36 3.29
C LEU A 837 9.31 2.70 4.11
N SER A 838 9.47 3.04 5.38
CA SER A 838 8.40 3.52 6.26
C SER A 838 8.94 4.49 7.30
N ARG A 839 8.05 5.35 7.79
CA ARG A 839 8.33 6.29 8.89
C ARG A 839 8.80 5.56 10.16
N LYS A 840 8.15 4.45 10.50
CA LYS A 840 8.48 3.64 11.68
C LYS A 840 9.93 3.13 11.66
N MET A 841 10.41 2.65 10.52
CA MET A 841 11.81 2.19 10.39
C MET A 841 12.83 3.31 10.51
N ARG A 842 12.53 4.49 9.95
CA ARG A 842 13.37 5.68 10.16
C ARG A 842 13.39 6.04 11.64
N ASP A 843 12.24 6.05 12.28
CA ASP A 843 12.09 6.44 13.69
C ASP A 843 12.77 5.42 14.63
N GLU A 844 12.71 4.12 14.32
CA GLU A 844 13.44 3.05 15.01
C GLU A 844 14.97 3.16 14.80
N HIS A 845 15.42 3.44 13.58
CA HIS A 845 16.83 3.73 13.28
C HIS A 845 17.34 4.96 14.05
N LEU A 846 16.59 6.07 14.05
CA LEU A 846 16.92 7.28 14.80
C LEU A 846 17.01 6.98 16.31
N MET A 847 16.07 6.20 16.85
CA MET A 847 16.11 5.76 18.24
C MET A 847 17.27 4.83 18.58
N ARG A 848 17.73 3.98 17.65
CA ARG A 848 18.78 2.98 17.91
C ARG A 848 20.19 3.50 17.71
N PHE A 849 20.43 4.26 16.65
CA PHE A 849 21.77 4.65 16.20
C PHE A 849 22.07 6.13 16.43
N HIS A 850 21.04 6.96 16.57
CA HIS A 850 21.15 8.39 16.79
C HIS A 850 20.52 8.83 18.12
N ALA A 851 20.38 7.90 19.07
CA ALA A 851 19.80 8.12 20.40
C ALA A 851 20.43 9.32 21.16
N HIS A 852 21.71 9.59 20.93
CA HIS A 852 22.47 10.68 21.54
C HIS A 852 22.43 12.01 20.76
N TYR A 853 21.96 12.01 19.51
CA TYR A 853 21.75 13.23 18.72
C TYR A 853 20.42 13.94 19.05
N ASN A 854 19.56 13.33 19.88
CA ASN A 854 18.31 13.94 20.36
C ASN A 854 18.51 14.95 21.52
N VAL A 855 19.72 15.44 21.73
CA VAL A 855 20.01 16.53 22.69
C VAL A 855 20.96 17.52 22.04
N ILE A 856 20.42 18.48 21.29
CA ILE A 856 21.19 19.66 20.84
C ILE A 856 21.55 20.46 22.11
N PRO A 857 22.84 20.64 22.45
CA PRO A 857 23.25 21.47 23.59
C PRO A 857 22.97 22.95 23.30
N ASN A 858 22.59 23.72 24.33
CA ASN A 858 22.26 25.15 24.21
C ASN A 858 23.36 26.04 23.57
N SER A 859 24.59 25.54 23.41
CA SER A 859 25.69 26.23 22.74
C SER A 859 25.66 26.15 21.19
N GLU A 860 24.96 25.20 20.59
CA GLU A 860 24.97 25.00 19.13
C GLU A 860 23.95 25.88 18.39
N PHE A 861 22.86 26.28 19.05
CA PHE A 861 21.86 27.18 18.44
C PHE A 861 22.44 28.54 18.03
N GLN A 862 23.54 28.98 18.68
CA GLN A 862 24.21 30.25 18.36
C GLN A 862 24.99 30.21 17.02
N ASN A 863 25.29 29.02 16.50
CA ASN A 863 26.08 28.83 15.28
C ASN A 863 25.24 28.39 14.07
N LEU A 864 23.95 28.14 14.24
CA LEU A 864 23.04 27.78 13.15
C LEU A 864 22.81 28.97 12.22
N ASP A 865 22.78 28.70 10.92
CA ASP A 865 22.38 29.71 9.96
C ASP A 865 20.88 30.02 10.06
N GLU A 866 20.44 31.07 9.38
CA GLU A 866 19.07 31.57 9.51
C GLU A 866 18.01 30.62 8.91
N ALA A 867 18.39 29.74 7.97
CA ALA A 867 17.48 28.76 7.38
C ALA A 867 17.31 27.54 8.29
N ASP A 868 18.41 27.06 8.87
CA ASP A 868 18.41 25.90 9.76
C ASP A 868 17.72 26.21 11.09
N LEU A 869 17.96 27.41 11.65
CA LEU A 869 17.29 27.86 12.87
C LEU A 869 15.76 27.91 12.69
N LYS A 870 15.28 28.26 11.48
CA LYS A 870 13.86 28.30 11.16
C LYS A 870 13.24 26.90 11.19
N GLU A 871 13.86 25.93 10.52
CA GLU A 871 13.36 24.55 10.45
C GLU A 871 13.35 23.91 11.84
N VAL A 872 14.42 24.12 12.61
CA VAL A 872 14.51 23.64 14.00
C VAL A 872 13.42 24.25 14.88
N CYS A 873 13.16 25.55 14.75
CA CYS A 873 12.08 26.20 15.48
C CYS A 873 10.69 25.69 15.06
N LEU A 874 10.49 25.39 13.76
CA LEU A 874 9.23 24.80 13.28
C LEU A 874 8.99 23.42 13.88
N ASP A 875 10.03 22.61 14.00
CA ASP A 875 9.91 21.26 14.54
C ASP A 875 9.73 21.25 16.05
N LEU A 876 10.40 22.14 16.78
CA LEU A 876 10.15 22.35 18.21
C LEU A 876 8.71 22.83 18.48
N VAL A 877 8.16 23.68 17.60
CA VAL A 877 6.77 24.11 17.68
C VAL A 877 5.80 22.96 17.38
N LYS A 878 6.05 22.14 16.36
CA LYS A 878 5.23 20.94 16.07
C LYS A 878 5.27 19.92 17.20
N ALA A 879 6.39 19.82 17.90
CA ALA A 879 6.58 18.96 19.06
C ALA A 879 6.02 19.54 20.37
N ASP A 880 5.51 20.78 20.35
CA ASP A 880 5.00 21.52 21.51
C ASP A 880 6.02 21.66 22.66
N ASP A 881 7.33 21.75 22.36
CA ASP A 881 8.40 21.90 23.36
C ASP A 881 8.52 23.36 23.84
N VAL A 882 7.55 23.80 24.64
CA VAL A 882 7.42 25.19 25.12
C VAL A 882 8.66 25.66 25.88
N LEU A 883 9.35 24.76 26.58
CA LEU A 883 10.54 25.09 27.38
C LEU A 883 11.72 25.47 26.49
N ARG A 884 12.04 24.63 25.50
CA ARG A 884 13.17 24.93 24.59
C ARG A 884 12.93 26.14 23.72
N VAL A 885 11.73 26.31 23.17
CA VAL A 885 11.42 27.51 22.37
C VAL A 885 11.48 28.78 23.24
N ARG A 886 11.14 28.69 24.54
CA ARG A 886 11.30 29.79 25.50
C ARG A 886 12.76 30.11 25.80
N GLU A 887 13.63 29.09 25.87
CA GLU A 887 15.08 29.29 26.01
C GLU A 887 15.68 29.98 24.78
N LEU A 888 15.27 29.57 23.57
CA LEU A 888 15.67 30.22 22.31
C LEU A 888 15.20 31.67 22.22
N ALA A 889 13.97 31.93 22.67
CA ALA A 889 13.43 33.28 22.80
C ALA A 889 14.22 34.14 23.80
N ALA A 890 14.55 33.58 24.97
CA ALA A 890 15.33 34.26 26.00
C ALA A 890 16.78 34.57 25.54
N ALA A 891 17.36 33.69 24.72
CA ALA A 891 18.64 33.89 24.06
C ALA A 891 18.60 34.95 22.94
N GLY A 892 17.43 35.50 22.61
CA GLY A 892 17.26 36.56 21.62
C GLY A 892 17.20 36.07 20.17
N MET A 893 17.17 34.76 19.93
CA MET A 893 17.23 34.19 18.57
C MET A 893 15.91 34.29 17.80
N LEU A 894 14.80 34.57 18.51
CA LEU A 894 13.47 34.81 17.94
C LEU A 894 13.09 36.31 17.88
N LYS A 895 14.00 37.22 18.24
CA LYS A 895 13.77 38.68 18.12
C LYS A 895 14.14 39.16 16.71
N ASP A 896 13.28 40.00 16.12
CA ASP A 896 13.51 40.70 14.84
C ASP A 896 13.58 39.85 13.54
N LYS A 897 13.16 38.58 13.52
CA LYS A 897 13.30 37.68 12.35
C LYS A 897 12.01 37.35 11.58
N PRO A 898 12.06 37.14 10.25
CA PRO A 898 10.90 36.85 9.38
C PRO A 898 10.22 35.49 9.62
N HIS A 899 10.82 34.59 10.40
CA HIS A 899 10.33 33.22 10.65
C HIS A 899 9.02 33.15 11.45
N MET A 900 8.68 34.21 12.19
CA MET A 900 7.42 34.26 12.97
C MET A 900 6.18 34.08 12.09
N HIS A 901 6.27 34.43 10.80
CA HIS A 901 5.22 34.21 9.82
C HIS A 901 4.90 32.74 9.56
N ASP A 902 5.84 31.83 9.81
CA ASP A 902 5.66 30.39 9.61
C ASP A 902 5.45 29.66 10.96
N LEU A 903 6.09 30.14 12.04
CA LEU A 903 5.96 29.55 13.37
C LEU A 903 4.56 29.75 13.98
N ILE A 904 3.93 30.90 13.77
CA ILE A 904 2.61 31.21 14.34
C ILE A 904 1.50 30.31 13.73
N PRO A 905 1.38 30.16 12.39
CA PRO A 905 0.45 29.20 11.79
C PRO A 905 0.76 27.76 12.22
N CYS A 906 2.04 27.39 12.28
CA CYS A 906 2.46 26.06 12.72
C CYS A 906 2.02 25.77 14.17
N ALA A 907 2.19 26.74 15.08
CA ALA A 907 1.75 26.62 16.47
C ALA A 907 0.24 26.51 16.59
N ALA A 908 -0.51 27.29 15.80
CA ALA A 908 -1.97 27.21 15.77
C ALA A 908 -2.48 25.86 15.23
N GLN A 909 -1.70 25.21 14.36
CA GLN A 909 -2.03 23.90 13.81
C GLN A 909 -1.66 22.75 14.77
N TYR A 910 -0.45 22.75 15.32
CA TYR A 910 0.12 21.56 15.96
C TYR A 910 0.42 21.69 17.46
N ALA A 911 0.41 22.90 18.02
CA ALA A 911 0.94 23.16 19.37
C ALA A 911 -0.15 23.56 20.39
N SER A 912 0.26 23.72 21.66
CA SER A 912 -0.59 24.18 22.76
C SER A 912 -0.85 25.70 22.71
N PRO A 913 -1.94 26.17 23.34
CA PRO A 913 -2.18 27.61 23.54
C PRO A 913 -1.01 28.32 24.22
N GLU A 914 -0.28 27.63 25.11
CA GLU A 914 0.90 28.14 25.81
C GLU A 914 2.08 28.40 24.86
N MET A 915 2.33 27.52 23.89
CA MET A 915 3.31 27.76 22.83
C MET A 915 2.94 29.01 22.02
N LEU A 916 1.69 29.09 21.58
CA LEU A 916 1.20 30.23 20.79
C LEU A 916 1.28 31.56 21.57
N LYS A 917 0.90 31.57 22.86
CA LYS A 917 1.05 32.73 23.76
C LYS A 917 2.49 33.22 23.84
N MET A 918 3.42 32.28 24.00
CA MET A 918 4.84 32.61 24.15
C MET A 918 5.44 33.15 22.85
N LEU A 919 5.06 32.61 21.70
CA LEU A 919 5.46 33.12 20.38
C LEU A 919 4.89 34.52 20.12
N LEU A 920 3.60 34.73 20.41
CA LEU A 920 2.94 36.03 20.25
C LEU A 920 3.53 37.12 21.18
N GLY A 921 4.04 36.73 22.36
CA GLY A 921 4.66 37.62 23.34
C GLY A 921 6.09 38.08 23.02
N GLN A 922 6.71 37.58 21.94
CA GLN A 922 8.04 38.01 21.55
C GLN A 922 8.01 39.42 20.92
N LYS A 923 8.99 40.27 21.31
CA LYS A 923 9.17 41.62 20.76
C LYS A 923 9.53 41.52 19.27
N CYS A 924 8.54 41.54 18.40
CA CYS A 924 8.74 41.68 16.97
C CYS A 924 8.59 43.15 16.56
N PRO A 925 9.32 43.64 15.55
CA PRO A 925 9.19 44.99 15.03
C PRO A 925 7.95 45.01 14.13
N TRP A 926 6.76 44.99 14.73
CA TRP A 926 5.46 44.89 14.05
C TRP A 926 5.04 46.22 13.37
N SER A 927 5.94 46.90 12.67
CA SER A 927 5.64 48.15 11.93
C SER A 927 4.74 47.92 10.70
N GLY A 928 4.55 46.66 10.27
CA GLY A 928 3.76 46.28 9.08
C GLY A 928 2.37 45.71 9.34
N ILE A 929 1.90 45.64 10.60
CA ILE A 929 0.62 44.99 10.97
C ILE A 929 -0.58 45.52 10.17
N TYR A 930 -0.62 46.80 9.83
CA TYR A 930 -1.78 47.38 9.17
C TYR A 930 -2.04 46.82 7.77
N THR A 931 -1.00 46.42 7.05
CA THR A 931 -1.08 45.94 5.66
C THR A 931 -1.43 44.45 5.54
N TYR A 932 -1.16 43.62 6.55
CA TYR A 932 -1.33 42.16 6.47
C TYR A 932 -2.20 41.51 7.56
N TRP A 933 -2.76 42.29 8.49
CA TRP A 933 -3.64 41.79 9.57
C TRP A 933 -4.79 40.90 9.07
N GLY A 934 -5.38 41.23 7.92
CA GLY A 934 -6.46 40.45 7.32
C GLY A 934 -6.05 39.07 6.77
N ILE A 935 -4.76 38.85 6.50
CA ILE A 935 -4.24 37.60 5.92
C ILE A 935 -3.87 36.62 7.05
N TYR A 936 -3.18 37.08 8.10
CA TYR A 936 -2.75 36.24 9.21
C TYR A 936 -3.91 35.77 10.11
N SER A 937 -4.92 36.62 10.29
CA SER A 937 -6.13 36.30 11.06
C SER A 937 -6.94 35.14 10.48
N LYS A 938 -7.08 35.11 9.15
CA LYS A 938 -7.75 34.01 8.46
C LYS A 938 -6.90 32.74 8.53
N LEU A 939 -5.58 32.83 8.33
CA LEU A 939 -4.68 31.68 8.40
C LEU A 939 -4.76 30.98 9.76
N LEU A 940 -4.68 31.72 10.87
CA LEU A 940 -4.72 31.15 12.22
C LEU A 940 -5.94 30.27 12.48
N LEU A 941 -7.15 30.79 12.23
CA LEU A 941 -8.38 30.03 12.43
C LEU A 941 -8.55 28.91 11.38
N CYS A 942 -8.07 29.11 10.15
CA CYS A 942 -8.06 28.04 9.15
C CYS A 942 -7.18 26.86 9.57
N GLU A 943 -5.99 27.12 10.11
CA GLU A 943 -5.08 26.08 10.58
C GLU A 943 -5.62 25.35 11.82
N VAL A 944 -6.26 26.08 12.75
CA VAL A 944 -6.96 25.49 13.90
C VAL A 944 -8.12 24.59 13.46
N VAL A 945 -8.88 25.01 12.46
CA VAL A 945 -9.97 24.20 11.89
C VAL A 945 -9.41 22.99 11.16
N ALA A 946 -8.29 23.13 10.45
CA ALA A 946 -7.61 22.03 9.77
C ALA A 946 -7.07 20.99 10.76
N SER A 947 -6.53 21.43 11.90
CA SER A 947 -6.03 20.55 12.97
C SER A 947 -7.11 20.01 13.90
N LYS A 948 -8.33 20.55 13.83
CA LYS A 948 -9.44 20.21 14.73
C LYS A 948 -9.09 20.44 16.21
N SER A 949 -8.19 21.38 16.52
CA SER A 949 -7.80 21.70 17.90
C SER A 949 -8.86 22.53 18.63
N LEU A 950 -9.62 21.88 19.51
CA LEU A 950 -10.67 22.52 20.31
C LEU A 950 -10.09 23.54 21.30
N GLN A 951 -9.01 23.17 21.99
CA GLN A 951 -8.37 24.01 23.00
C GLN A 951 -7.81 25.30 22.38
N MET A 952 -7.22 25.21 21.19
CA MET A 952 -6.71 26.38 20.47
C MET A 952 -7.85 27.27 19.96
N LEU A 953 -8.94 26.67 19.47
CA LEU A 953 -10.12 27.40 19.03
C LEU A 953 -10.78 28.16 20.20
N GLU A 954 -10.97 27.50 21.34
CA GLU A 954 -11.49 28.12 22.55
C GLU A 954 -10.61 29.29 22.98
N TYR A 955 -9.30 29.09 23.00
CA TYR A 955 -8.34 30.13 23.35
C TYR A 955 -8.45 31.35 22.42
N ILE A 956 -8.44 31.17 21.10
CA ILE A 956 -8.48 32.29 20.14
C ILE A 956 -9.80 33.07 20.22
N LEU A 957 -10.93 32.36 20.37
CA LEU A 957 -12.26 32.98 20.40
C LEU A 957 -12.56 33.65 21.75
N HIS A 958 -12.20 33.03 22.88
CA HIS A 958 -12.62 33.50 24.21
C HIS A 958 -11.64 34.42 24.92
N SER A 959 -10.41 34.57 24.42
CA SER A 959 -9.41 35.47 25.01
C SER A 959 -9.87 36.93 25.07
N ASP A 960 -9.59 37.61 26.17
CA ASP A 960 -9.93 39.02 26.39
C ASP A 960 -9.09 39.95 25.46
N PRO A 961 -9.67 40.97 24.83
CA PRO A 961 -8.90 42.01 24.14
C PRO A 961 -7.76 42.63 24.95
N ALA A 962 -7.92 42.76 26.28
CA ALA A 962 -6.88 43.23 27.19
C ALA A 962 -5.68 42.27 27.28
N ASP A 963 -5.92 40.96 27.21
CA ASP A 963 -4.87 39.94 27.20
C ASP A 963 -4.12 39.94 25.88
N TRP A 964 -4.83 40.09 24.75
CA TRP A 964 -4.20 40.28 23.44
C TRP A 964 -3.39 41.58 23.37
N LYS A 965 -3.86 42.66 24.03
CA LYS A 965 -3.11 43.93 24.11
C LYS A 965 -1.80 43.77 24.90
N LYS A 966 -1.81 43.01 26.00
CA LYS A 966 -0.60 42.67 26.77
C LYS A 966 0.34 41.77 25.98
N LEU A 967 -0.19 40.77 25.28
CA LEU A 967 0.58 39.82 24.47
C LEU A 967 1.26 40.51 23.28
N LEU A 968 0.55 41.39 22.57
CA LEU A 968 1.09 42.15 21.44
C LEU A 968 1.99 43.33 21.86
N ASN A 969 2.15 43.56 23.17
CA ASN A 969 3.02 44.56 23.78
C ASN A 969 2.93 45.95 23.11
N VAL A 970 1.69 46.42 22.89
CA VAL A 970 1.42 47.73 22.26
C VAL A 970 1.53 48.84 23.31
N GLU A 971 2.74 49.04 23.84
CA GLU A 971 3.10 50.27 24.56
C GLU A 971 4.09 51.10 23.74
N SER A 972 3.79 52.40 23.71
CA SER A 972 4.36 53.48 22.89
C SER A 972 5.86 53.41 22.60
N ASN A 973 6.21 53.19 21.33
CA ASN A 973 7.50 53.63 20.78
C ASN A 973 7.24 54.78 19.78
N GLY A 974 7.59 55.99 20.19
CA GLY A 974 7.22 57.26 19.56
C GLY A 974 7.90 57.60 18.24
N ARG A 975 7.84 56.72 17.23
CA ARG A 975 8.15 57.09 15.83
C ARG A 975 7.18 56.39 14.88
N VAL A 976 6.45 57.20 14.11
CA VAL A 976 5.26 56.91 13.29
C VAL A 976 3.96 56.97 14.11
N GLY A 977 3.35 58.15 14.12
CA GLY A 977 2.14 58.45 14.88
C GLY A 977 0.91 57.73 14.34
N PHE A 978 0.40 56.77 15.09
CA PHE A 978 -1.03 56.46 15.23
C PHE A 978 -1.20 55.80 16.60
N ASP A 979 -1.64 56.59 17.58
CA ASP A 979 -2.06 56.08 18.88
C ASP A 979 -3.34 55.24 18.66
N LEU A 980 -3.19 53.91 18.60
CA LEU A 980 -4.32 53.01 18.52
C LEU A 980 -5.05 53.07 19.86
N SER A 981 -6.10 53.88 19.93
CA SER A 981 -7.06 53.79 21.04
C SER A 981 -7.48 52.32 21.22
N ASN A 982 -7.68 51.87 22.46
CA ASN A 982 -8.16 50.50 22.78
C ASN A 982 -9.31 50.06 21.87
N ARG A 983 -10.17 51.02 21.52
CA ARG A 983 -11.31 50.85 20.63
C ARG A 983 -10.95 50.36 19.22
N ALA A 984 -9.85 50.84 18.64
CA ALA A 984 -9.42 50.45 17.28
C ALA A 984 -8.75 49.06 17.25
N LEU A 985 -8.06 48.66 18.33
CA LEU A 985 -7.50 47.31 18.46
C LEU A 985 -8.60 46.26 18.69
N GLU A 986 -9.57 46.58 19.57
CA GLU A 986 -10.76 45.75 19.77
C GLU A 986 -11.54 45.53 18.49
N GLU A 987 -11.71 46.56 17.67
CA GLU A 987 -12.42 46.47 16.40
C GLU A 987 -11.71 45.53 15.43
N LYS A 988 -10.37 45.61 15.34
CA LYS A 988 -9.55 44.73 14.49
C LYS A 988 -9.50 43.27 14.95
N LEU A 989 -9.45 43.00 16.26
CA LEU A 989 -9.48 41.63 16.79
C LEU A 989 -10.83 40.96 16.51
N ARG A 990 -11.93 41.71 16.60
CA ARG A 990 -13.27 41.22 16.26
C ARG A 990 -13.41 40.96 14.77
N GLU A 991 -12.88 41.83 13.90
CA GLU A 991 -12.85 41.59 12.44
C GLU A 991 -12.07 40.32 12.07
N MET A 992 -10.92 40.09 12.72
CA MET A 992 -10.14 38.86 12.58
C MET A 992 -10.96 37.62 12.94
N ARG A 993 -11.61 37.62 14.12
CA ARG A 993 -12.45 36.50 14.56
C ARG A 993 -13.61 36.29 13.59
N ALA A 994 -14.21 37.38 13.10
CA ALA A 994 -15.30 37.36 12.12
C ALA A 994 -14.90 36.78 10.75
N ALA A 995 -13.66 37.02 10.30
CA ALA A 995 -13.16 36.55 9.00
C ALA A 995 -12.97 35.03 8.92
N GLY A 996 -12.66 34.38 10.05
CA GLY A 996 -12.51 32.92 10.15
C GLY A 996 -13.81 32.15 10.42
N LEU A 997 -14.89 32.82 10.84
CA LEU A 997 -16.18 32.16 11.15
C LEU A 997 -16.73 31.30 10.01
N PRO A 998 -16.67 31.72 8.72
CA PRO A 998 -17.18 30.89 7.64
C PRO A 998 -16.42 29.57 7.51
N ASP A 999 -15.11 29.55 7.75
CA ASP A 999 -14.31 28.34 7.68
C ASP A 999 -14.61 27.41 8.87
N VAL A 1000 -14.80 27.95 10.07
CA VAL A 1000 -15.27 27.16 11.23
C VAL A 1000 -16.68 26.61 10.96
N LEU A 1001 -17.58 27.42 10.41
CA LEU A 1001 -18.95 26.99 10.07
C LEU A 1001 -18.96 25.93 8.96
N ALA A 1002 -18.10 26.05 7.94
CA ALA A 1002 -18.06 25.16 6.78
C ALA A 1002 -17.20 23.90 6.97
N LYS A 1003 -16.26 23.86 7.91
CA LYS A 1003 -15.30 22.76 8.06
C LYS A 1003 -15.11 22.27 9.50
N GLY A 1004 -15.60 23.02 10.48
CA GLY A 1004 -15.56 22.62 11.89
C GLY A 1004 -16.42 21.39 12.17
N ASN A 1005 -16.00 20.61 13.17
CA ASN A 1005 -16.80 19.54 13.76
C ASN A 1005 -17.85 20.12 14.73
N ASP A 1006 -18.77 19.29 15.24
CA ASP A 1006 -19.88 19.76 16.09
C ASP A 1006 -19.43 20.51 17.35
N GLU A 1007 -18.32 20.09 17.95
CA GLU A 1007 -17.77 20.72 19.15
C GLU A 1007 -17.20 22.11 18.83
N MET A 1008 -16.48 22.25 17.72
CA MET A 1008 -16.04 23.55 17.21
C MET A 1008 -17.20 24.46 16.86
N LEU A 1009 -18.25 23.91 16.25
CA LEU A 1009 -19.48 24.66 15.95
C LEU A 1009 -20.19 25.10 17.23
N ALA A 1010 -20.20 24.28 18.29
CA ALA A 1010 -20.76 24.65 19.58
C ALA A 1010 -19.96 25.79 20.24
N ILE A 1011 -18.62 25.72 20.22
CA ILE A 1011 -17.73 26.80 20.68
C ILE A 1011 -18.00 28.08 19.88
N LEU A 1012 -18.12 27.97 18.56
CA LEU A 1012 -18.46 29.07 17.66
C LEU A 1012 -19.81 29.70 18.00
N CYS A 1013 -20.85 28.88 18.19
CA CYS A 1013 -22.21 29.34 18.52
C CYS A 1013 -22.22 30.09 19.85
N LYS A 1014 -21.59 29.53 20.90
CA LYS A 1014 -21.48 30.18 22.20
C LYS A 1014 -20.75 31.52 22.11
N TRP A 1015 -19.66 31.57 21.34
CA TRP A 1015 -18.93 32.81 21.11
C TRP A 1015 -19.76 33.86 20.36
N ILE A 1016 -20.48 33.47 19.31
CA ILE A 1016 -21.39 34.35 18.58
C ILE A 1016 -22.50 34.89 19.50
N GLU A 1017 -23.07 34.04 20.34
CA GLU A 1017 -24.09 34.48 21.30
C GLU A 1017 -23.57 35.48 22.32
N ARG A 1018 -22.34 35.29 22.79
CA ARG A 1018 -21.71 36.17 23.78
C ARG A 1018 -21.19 37.48 23.18
N ASP A 1019 -20.37 37.43 22.14
CA ASP A 1019 -19.59 38.60 21.70
C ASP A 1019 -20.20 39.32 20.50
N VAL A 1020 -20.96 38.60 19.67
CA VAL A 1020 -21.47 39.11 18.39
C VAL A 1020 -22.88 39.66 18.53
N LEU A 1021 -23.77 38.87 19.14
CA LEU A 1021 -25.18 39.21 19.26
C LEU A 1021 -25.44 40.28 20.34
N LEU A 1022 -24.56 40.40 21.35
CA LEU A 1022 -24.66 41.45 22.38
C LEU A 1022 -24.33 42.86 21.86
N GLU A 1023 -23.50 42.99 20.82
CA GLU A 1023 -23.14 44.30 20.25
C GLU A 1023 -24.18 44.85 19.27
N LYS A 1024 -25.15 44.02 18.89
CA LYS A 1024 -26.36 44.26 18.07
C LYS A 1024 -26.18 45.02 16.74
N THR A 1025 -25.02 45.58 16.39
CA THR A 1025 -24.87 46.58 15.30
C THR A 1025 -24.19 46.06 14.03
N LYS A 1026 -23.65 44.83 14.03
CA LYS A 1026 -22.79 44.31 12.96
C LYS A 1026 -23.41 43.15 12.17
N SER A 1027 -23.47 43.27 10.83
CA SER A 1027 -24.24 42.39 9.93
C SER A 1027 -23.44 41.28 9.24
N TYR A 1028 -22.32 40.81 9.79
CA TYR A 1028 -21.49 39.79 9.12
C TYR A 1028 -22.13 38.40 9.07
N LEU A 1029 -23.06 38.11 9.99
CA LEU A 1029 -23.83 36.85 9.97
C LEU A 1029 -24.67 36.69 8.69
N VAL A 1030 -24.88 37.77 7.94
CA VAL A 1030 -25.65 37.77 6.68
C VAL A 1030 -24.79 38.00 5.44
N TYR A 1031 -23.46 38.01 5.59
CA TYR A 1031 -22.56 38.17 4.46
C TYR A 1031 -22.50 36.92 3.58
N PRO A 1032 -22.21 37.06 2.26
CA PRO A 1032 -22.25 35.94 1.32
C PRO A 1032 -21.34 34.78 1.72
N ASN A 1033 -20.15 35.03 2.25
CA ASN A 1033 -19.23 34.00 2.73
C ASN A 1033 -19.80 33.19 3.90
N MET A 1034 -20.46 33.84 4.86
CA MET A 1034 -21.09 33.16 5.99
C MET A 1034 -22.29 32.32 5.56
N VAL A 1035 -23.13 32.85 4.66
CA VAL A 1035 -24.27 32.10 4.13
C VAL A 1035 -23.79 30.96 3.23
N ALA A 1036 -22.76 31.17 2.40
CA ALA A 1036 -22.19 30.12 1.55
C ALA A 1036 -21.60 28.95 2.35
N ALA A 1037 -21.13 29.19 3.57
CA ALA A 1037 -20.57 28.16 4.44
C ALA A 1037 -21.59 27.08 4.82
N THR A 1038 -22.90 27.32 4.65
CA THR A 1038 -23.97 26.34 4.92
C THR A 1038 -24.50 25.66 3.65
N ALA A 1039 -23.89 25.90 2.48
CA ALA A 1039 -24.41 25.38 1.22
C ALA A 1039 -24.43 23.84 1.18
N GLY A 1040 -25.63 23.26 0.97
CA GLY A 1040 -25.82 21.82 0.85
C GLY A 1040 -25.80 21.07 2.19
N ASP A 1041 -25.81 21.77 3.32
CA ASP A 1041 -25.79 21.19 4.66
C ASP A 1041 -26.91 21.78 5.53
N THR A 1042 -28.01 21.03 5.65
CA THR A 1042 -29.20 21.41 6.41
C THR A 1042 -28.89 21.67 7.89
N TYR A 1043 -27.96 20.94 8.49
CA TYR A 1043 -27.64 21.09 9.91
C TYR A 1043 -26.94 22.43 10.17
N ARG A 1044 -25.96 22.80 9.33
CA ARG A 1044 -25.28 24.10 9.43
C ARG A 1044 -26.19 25.27 9.08
N GLU A 1045 -27.10 25.05 8.14
CA GLU A 1045 -28.16 26.01 7.83
C GLU A 1045 -29.07 26.25 9.04
N GLN A 1046 -29.49 25.21 9.76
CA GLN A 1046 -30.25 25.34 11.00
C GLN A 1046 -29.45 26.06 12.10
N LYS A 1047 -28.14 25.84 12.20
CA LYS A 1047 -27.30 26.59 13.15
C LYS A 1047 -27.25 28.07 12.80
N LEU A 1048 -27.09 28.43 11.53
CA LEU A 1048 -27.12 29.82 11.09
C LEU A 1048 -28.51 30.46 11.30
N LEU A 1049 -29.59 29.74 11.01
CA LEU A 1049 -30.97 30.16 11.32
C LEU A 1049 -31.16 30.37 12.82
N GLY A 1050 -30.64 29.47 13.66
CA GLY A 1050 -30.67 29.59 15.11
C GLY A 1050 -29.99 30.87 15.60
N MET A 1051 -28.87 31.25 14.99
CA MET A 1051 -28.21 32.53 15.26
C MET A 1051 -29.06 33.72 14.79
N TRP A 1052 -29.64 33.65 13.59
CA TRP A 1052 -30.50 34.72 13.05
C TRP A 1052 -31.76 34.96 13.88
N ARG A 1053 -32.39 33.90 14.41
CA ARG A 1053 -33.57 34.01 15.28
C ARG A 1053 -33.31 34.77 16.58
N LYS A 1054 -32.05 34.85 17.03
CA LYS A 1054 -31.66 35.59 18.24
C LYS A 1054 -31.50 37.10 17.99
N ILE A 1055 -31.61 37.55 16.73
CA ILE A 1055 -31.44 38.94 16.34
C ILE A 1055 -32.79 39.67 16.41
N PRO A 1056 -32.90 40.80 17.14
CA PRO A 1056 -34.17 41.54 17.23
C PRO A 1056 -34.68 42.02 15.86
N SER A 1057 -36.01 41.99 15.68
CA SER A 1057 -36.68 42.29 14.41
C SER A 1057 -36.33 43.67 13.83
N GLU A 1058 -36.09 44.67 14.67
CA GLU A 1058 -35.72 46.04 14.30
C GLU A 1058 -34.42 46.15 13.48
N TYR A 1059 -33.51 45.17 13.57
CA TYR A 1059 -32.24 45.20 12.84
C TYR A 1059 -32.38 44.76 11.38
N TRP A 1060 -33.34 43.89 11.08
CA TRP A 1060 -33.63 43.44 9.72
C TRP A 1060 -34.16 44.57 8.81
N ALA A 1061 -34.65 45.66 9.41
CA ALA A 1061 -35.01 46.89 8.70
C ALA A 1061 -33.80 47.72 8.22
N LYS A 1062 -32.59 47.47 8.74
CA LYS A 1062 -31.37 48.23 8.40
C LYS A 1062 -30.73 47.73 7.10
N ASN A 1063 -30.23 48.65 6.27
CA ASN A 1063 -29.70 48.38 4.93
C ASN A 1063 -28.67 47.24 4.87
N ASN A 1064 -27.78 47.15 5.86
CA ASN A 1064 -26.73 46.12 5.87
C ASN A 1064 -27.29 44.71 6.09
N TRP A 1065 -28.32 44.58 6.92
CA TRP A 1065 -28.99 43.32 7.23
C TRP A 1065 -29.94 42.86 6.12
N LYS A 1066 -30.56 43.82 5.42
CA LYS A 1066 -31.38 43.53 4.24
C LYS A 1066 -30.60 42.82 3.13
N ASN A 1067 -29.27 42.93 3.08
CA ASN A 1067 -28.46 42.18 2.12
C ASN A 1067 -28.48 40.66 2.31
N ALA A 1068 -29.00 40.16 3.44
CA ALA A 1068 -29.15 38.74 3.71
C ALA A 1068 -29.88 38.00 2.58
N ILE A 1069 -30.95 38.59 2.04
CA ILE A 1069 -31.74 37.95 0.99
C ILE A 1069 -30.97 37.85 -0.33
N THR A 1070 -30.15 38.86 -0.63
CA THR A 1070 -29.23 38.85 -1.77
C THR A 1070 -28.12 37.81 -1.57
N SER A 1071 -27.57 37.72 -0.35
CA SER A 1071 -26.58 36.70 0.01
C SER A 1071 -27.13 35.29 -0.21
N VAL A 1072 -28.30 34.97 0.36
CA VAL A 1072 -28.98 33.66 0.19
C VAL A 1072 -29.19 33.32 -1.28
N ALA A 1073 -29.75 34.24 -2.07
CA ALA A 1073 -29.98 33.99 -3.49
C ALA A 1073 -28.68 33.82 -4.29
N SER A 1074 -27.63 34.57 -3.95
CA SER A 1074 -26.33 34.48 -4.62
C SER A 1074 -25.52 33.23 -4.24
N THR A 1075 -25.79 32.59 -3.09
CA THR A 1075 -24.99 31.46 -2.58
C THR A 1075 -25.80 30.15 -2.48
N THR A 1076 -26.54 29.94 -1.39
CA THR A 1076 -27.18 28.65 -1.05
C THR A 1076 -28.49 28.39 -1.77
N CYS A 1077 -29.19 29.44 -2.18
CA CYS A 1077 -30.55 29.38 -2.68
C CYS A 1077 -31.55 28.68 -1.71
N SER A 1078 -31.28 28.72 -0.41
CA SER A 1078 -32.17 28.12 0.59
C SER A 1078 -33.51 28.86 0.71
N ILE A 1079 -34.60 28.08 0.66
CA ILE A 1079 -35.97 28.56 0.88
C ILE A 1079 -36.19 28.87 2.36
N GLU A 1080 -35.63 28.09 3.28
CA GLU A 1080 -35.84 28.30 4.72
C GLU A 1080 -35.19 29.60 5.21
N LEU A 1081 -33.96 29.87 4.77
CA LEU A 1081 -33.28 31.13 5.01
C LEU A 1081 -34.05 32.29 4.40
N ALA A 1082 -34.51 32.15 3.15
CA ALA A 1082 -35.28 33.19 2.48
C ALA A 1082 -36.60 33.47 3.20
N LYS A 1083 -37.35 32.42 3.58
CA LYS A 1083 -38.63 32.50 4.29
C LYS A 1083 -38.50 33.25 5.61
N PHE A 1084 -37.48 32.92 6.41
CA PHE A 1084 -37.21 33.66 7.65
C PHE A 1084 -37.03 35.17 7.39
N LEU A 1085 -36.32 35.56 6.33
CA LEU A 1085 -36.09 36.97 6.00
C LEU A 1085 -37.37 37.68 5.55
N VAL A 1086 -38.25 36.99 4.82
CA VAL A 1086 -39.58 37.51 4.45
C VAL A 1086 -40.42 37.73 5.70
N ASP A 1087 -40.43 36.77 6.61
CA ASP A 1087 -41.17 36.86 7.88
C ASP A 1087 -40.67 38.03 8.76
N GLN A 1088 -39.40 38.41 8.63
CA GLN A 1088 -38.82 39.59 9.29
C GLN A 1088 -39.06 40.91 8.53
N GLY A 1089 -39.76 40.90 7.40
CA GLY A 1089 -40.10 42.10 6.63
C GLY A 1089 -38.97 42.65 5.75
N VAL A 1090 -38.01 41.81 5.34
CA VAL A 1090 -36.95 42.21 4.40
C VAL A 1090 -37.53 42.31 2.97
N PRO A 1091 -37.37 43.44 2.25
CA PRO A 1091 -37.90 43.60 0.91
C PRO A 1091 -37.31 42.59 -0.09
N MET A 1092 -38.16 41.93 -0.88
CA MET A 1092 -37.77 40.83 -1.79
C MET A 1092 -36.82 41.24 -2.91
N ASP A 1093 -36.95 42.49 -3.40
CA ASP A 1093 -36.07 43.06 -4.43
C ASP A 1093 -34.96 43.95 -3.85
N TRP A 1094 -34.67 43.80 -2.56
CA TRP A 1094 -33.62 44.57 -1.92
C TRP A 1094 -32.27 44.40 -2.61
N ARG A 1095 -31.60 45.53 -2.84
CA ARG A 1095 -30.22 45.63 -3.34
C ARG A 1095 -29.63 46.95 -2.88
N ASN A 1096 -28.36 46.94 -2.48
CA ASN A 1096 -27.65 48.15 -2.03
C ASN A 1096 -27.47 49.21 -3.12
N SER A 1097 -27.49 48.80 -4.40
CA SER A 1097 -27.31 49.71 -5.54
C SER A 1097 -28.03 49.16 -6.77
N LYS A 1098 -28.51 50.05 -7.65
CA LYS A 1098 -29.10 49.69 -8.95
C LYS A 1098 -28.11 49.01 -9.90
N ALA A 1099 -26.81 48.99 -9.58
CA ALA A 1099 -25.78 48.22 -10.30
C ALA A 1099 -25.71 46.74 -9.86
N VAL A 1100 -26.27 46.39 -8.70
CA VAL A 1100 -26.25 45.03 -8.16
C VAL A 1100 -27.53 44.27 -8.61
N PRO A 1101 -27.43 42.99 -9.01
CA PRO A 1101 -28.59 42.17 -9.34
C PRO A 1101 -29.57 42.04 -8.16
N THR A 1102 -30.87 41.93 -8.44
CA THR A 1102 -31.86 41.57 -7.41
C THR A 1102 -31.70 40.12 -6.98
N PRO A 1103 -32.24 39.71 -5.82
CA PRO A 1103 -32.22 38.32 -5.38
C PRO A 1103 -32.82 37.36 -6.40
N LEU A 1104 -33.95 37.73 -7.03
CA LEU A 1104 -34.57 36.96 -8.09
C LEU A 1104 -33.62 36.76 -9.29
N LEU A 1105 -32.90 37.81 -9.70
CA LEU A 1105 -31.95 37.74 -10.80
C LEU A 1105 -30.71 36.88 -10.46
N HIS A 1106 -30.27 36.88 -9.19
CA HIS A 1106 -29.22 35.99 -8.71
C HIS A 1106 -29.63 34.51 -8.78
N ALA A 1107 -30.83 34.19 -8.30
CA ALA A 1107 -31.35 32.82 -8.32
C ALA A 1107 -31.61 32.35 -9.77
N ALA A 1108 -32.20 33.19 -10.63
CA ALA A 1108 -32.52 32.86 -12.02
C ALA A 1108 -31.30 32.65 -12.94
N ARG A 1109 -30.08 32.98 -12.49
CA ARG A 1109 -28.83 32.67 -13.20
C ARG A 1109 -28.35 31.24 -12.99
N LYS A 1110 -28.77 30.58 -11.90
CA LYS A 1110 -28.36 29.23 -11.54
C LYS A 1110 -29.32 28.19 -12.14
N THR A 1111 -28.81 27.01 -12.45
CA THR A 1111 -29.54 25.97 -13.22
C THR A 1111 -29.89 24.71 -12.41
N ASN A 1112 -29.83 24.80 -11.08
CA ASN A 1112 -30.13 23.69 -10.16
C ASN A 1112 -31.56 23.80 -9.56
N ALA A 1113 -32.00 22.70 -8.95
CA ALA A 1113 -33.37 22.56 -8.44
C ALA A 1113 -33.66 23.54 -7.29
N GLU A 1114 -32.69 23.78 -6.41
CA GLU A 1114 -32.81 24.67 -5.26
C GLU A 1114 -33.01 26.12 -5.70
N ALA A 1115 -32.27 26.56 -6.73
CA ALA A 1115 -32.48 27.89 -7.29
C ALA A 1115 -33.85 28.00 -8.01
N ALA A 1116 -34.33 26.94 -8.65
CA ALA A 1116 -35.64 26.93 -9.29
C ALA A 1116 -36.77 27.11 -8.24
N GLU A 1117 -36.72 26.35 -7.15
CA GLU A 1117 -37.69 26.48 -6.05
C GLU A 1117 -37.56 27.83 -5.33
N LEU A 1118 -36.35 28.37 -5.16
CA LEU A 1118 -36.18 29.72 -4.63
C LEU A 1118 -36.77 30.78 -5.58
N VAL A 1119 -36.57 30.65 -6.90
CA VAL A 1119 -37.19 31.55 -7.89
C VAL A 1119 -38.72 31.53 -7.77
N LYS A 1120 -39.32 30.34 -7.63
CA LYS A 1120 -40.76 30.20 -7.36
C LYS A 1120 -41.15 30.92 -6.06
N PHE A 1121 -40.45 30.66 -4.97
CA PHE A 1121 -40.73 31.29 -3.67
C PHE A 1121 -40.63 32.82 -3.72
N LEU A 1122 -39.56 33.37 -4.32
CA LEU A 1122 -39.36 34.81 -4.47
C LEU A 1122 -40.45 35.44 -5.34
N LEU A 1123 -40.82 34.78 -6.45
CA LEU A 1123 -41.90 35.26 -7.31
C LEU A 1123 -43.22 35.30 -6.55
N PHE A 1124 -43.63 34.22 -5.87
CA PHE A 1124 -44.88 34.17 -5.10
C PHE A 1124 -44.90 35.19 -3.95
N SER A 1125 -43.74 35.52 -3.39
CA SER A 1125 -43.57 36.53 -2.35
C SER A 1125 -43.50 37.98 -2.86
N GLY A 1126 -43.65 38.21 -4.18
CA GLY A 1126 -43.78 39.56 -4.75
C GLY A 1126 -42.53 40.14 -5.42
N ALA A 1127 -41.55 39.32 -5.81
CA ALA A 1127 -40.37 39.80 -6.55
C ALA A 1127 -40.70 40.18 -8.01
N GLU A 1128 -40.14 41.28 -8.50
CA GLU A 1128 -40.38 41.80 -9.85
C GLU A 1128 -39.62 40.99 -10.94
N PRO A 1129 -40.31 40.48 -11.98
CA PRO A 1129 -39.70 39.66 -13.02
C PRO A 1129 -38.91 40.47 -14.06
N VAL A 1130 -38.95 41.80 -13.99
CA VAL A 1130 -38.26 42.72 -14.90
C VAL A 1130 -37.46 43.72 -14.07
N VAL A 1131 -36.13 43.70 -14.24
CA VAL A 1131 -35.21 44.41 -13.35
C VAL A 1131 -34.42 45.44 -14.13
N GLN A 1132 -34.42 46.70 -13.68
CA GLN A 1132 -33.55 47.74 -14.24
C GLN A 1132 -32.15 47.69 -13.61
N ILE A 1133 -31.09 47.58 -14.42
CA ILE A 1133 -29.69 47.66 -13.97
C ILE A 1133 -28.96 48.81 -14.66
N VAL A 1134 -28.21 49.59 -13.88
CA VAL A 1134 -27.34 50.66 -14.39
C VAL A 1134 -25.95 50.09 -14.66
N LYS A 1135 -25.46 50.17 -15.91
CA LYS A 1135 -24.09 49.80 -16.25
C LYS A 1135 -23.14 50.96 -15.97
N ASN A 1136 -22.18 50.77 -15.05
CA ASN A 1136 -21.07 51.70 -14.87
C ASN A 1136 -19.93 51.25 -15.79
N ASP A 1137 -19.69 51.98 -16.87
CA ASP A 1137 -18.60 51.70 -17.80
C ASP A 1137 -17.26 52.09 -17.15
N THR A 1138 -16.45 51.12 -16.73
CA THR A 1138 -15.17 51.34 -16.05
C THR A 1138 -13.99 51.54 -17.00
N LYS A 1139 -14.24 51.71 -18.31
CA LYS A 1139 -13.19 51.94 -19.32
C LYS A 1139 -13.53 53.09 -20.28
N ARG A 1140 -13.56 54.34 -19.80
CA ARG A 1140 -13.21 55.54 -20.58
C ARG A 1140 -13.06 56.75 -19.66
N ALA A 1141 -11.83 57.23 -19.50
CA ALA A 1141 -11.55 58.50 -18.84
C ALA A 1141 -12.03 59.67 -19.72
N ARG A 1142 -12.64 60.67 -19.08
CA ARG A 1142 -12.91 62.03 -19.58
C ARG A 1142 -13.77 62.15 -20.86
N SER A 1143 -15.07 61.94 -20.75
CA SER A 1143 -16.12 62.74 -21.44
C SER A 1143 -17.49 62.30 -20.89
N LYS A 1144 -18.47 63.23 -20.87
CA LYS A 1144 -19.84 63.15 -20.30
C LYS A 1144 -20.37 61.72 -20.03
N ARG A 1145 -20.66 61.41 -18.75
CA ARG A 1145 -21.37 60.21 -18.30
C ARG A 1145 -22.81 60.20 -18.84
N THR A 1146 -23.09 59.46 -19.90
CA THR A 1146 -24.43 58.96 -20.19
C THR A 1146 -24.66 57.68 -19.39
N VAL A 1147 -25.61 57.72 -18.46
CA VAL A 1147 -26.02 56.56 -17.64
C VAL A 1147 -26.94 55.69 -18.51
N GLU A 1148 -26.42 54.60 -19.07
CA GLU A 1148 -27.24 53.62 -19.78
C GLU A 1148 -27.92 52.69 -18.75
N THR A 1149 -29.25 52.81 -18.62
CA THR A 1149 -30.11 51.87 -17.90
C THR A 1149 -30.52 50.73 -18.82
N SER A 1150 -30.08 49.50 -18.54
CA SER A 1150 -30.54 48.30 -19.25
C SER A 1150 -31.69 47.64 -18.48
N GLN A 1151 -32.81 47.41 -19.15
CA GLN A 1151 -33.91 46.61 -18.62
C GLN A 1151 -33.60 45.13 -18.87
N ILE A 1152 -33.52 44.34 -17.80
CA ILE A 1152 -33.20 42.90 -17.87
C ILE A 1152 -34.48 42.12 -17.56
N HIS A 1153 -34.94 41.35 -18.55
CA HIS A 1153 -36.00 40.37 -18.35
C HIS A 1153 -35.40 39.13 -17.67
N VAL A 1154 -35.88 38.78 -16.48
CA VAL A 1154 -35.37 37.63 -15.73
C VAL A 1154 -35.61 36.32 -16.47
N SER A 1155 -36.69 36.24 -17.27
CA SER A 1155 -37.01 35.12 -18.15
C SER A 1155 -35.90 34.75 -19.14
N GLU A 1156 -35.01 35.69 -19.47
CA GLU A 1156 -33.92 35.46 -20.42
C GLU A 1156 -32.70 34.78 -19.79
N GLN A 1157 -32.63 34.73 -18.45
CA GLN A 1157 -31.50 34.10 -17.75
C GLN A 1157 -31.51 32.59 -17.92
N LYS A 1158 -30.30 32.00 -17.92
CA LYS A 1158 -30.11 30.56 -18.19
C LYS A 1158 -30.90 29.66 -17.24
N GLY A 1159 -31.01 30.02 -15.96
CA GLY A 1159 -31.80 29.29 -14.97
C GLY A 1159 -33.29 29.40 -15.20
N ALA A 1160 -33.79 30.61 -15.45
CA ALA A 1160 -35.21 30.84 -15.77
C ALA A 1160 -35.67 30.08 -17.02
N LYS A 1161 -34.86 30.04 -18.09
CA LYS A 1161 -35.16 29.26 -19.31
C LYS A 1161 -35.24 27.74 -19.06
N GLN A 1162 -34.54 27.26 -18.05
CA GLN A 1162 -34.49 25.83 -17.70
C GLN A 1162 -35.37 25.48 -16.50
N ILE A 1163 -36.17 26.42 -15.99
CA ILE A 1163 -36.93 26.22 -14.76
C ILE A 1163 -38.03 25.16 -14.89
N SER A 1164 -38.57 24.98 -16.10
CA SER A 1164 -39.56 23.95 -16.42
C SER A 1164 -39.03 22.53 -16.23
N LYS A 1165 -37.71 22.32 -16.34
CA LYS A 1165 -37.08 21.04 -16.05
C LYS A 1165 -37.29 20.60 -14.60
N TRP A 1166 -37.34 21.55 -13.68
CA TRP A 1166 -37.39 21.30 -12.24
C TRP A 1166 -38.80 21.44 -11.67
N LEU A 1167 -39.56 22.44 -12.13
CA LEU A 1167 -40.89 22.76 -11.58
C LEU A 1167 -42.06 22.30 -12.46
N GLY A 1168 -41.79 21.76 -13.66
CA GLY A 1168 -42.83 21.33 -14.60
C GLY A 1168 -43.62 22.46 -15.28
N VAL A 1169 -43.28 23.73 -15.01
CA VAL A 1169 -43.93 24.93 -15.57
C VAL A 1169 -42.89 25.92 -16.09
N SER A 1170 -43.22 26.68 -17.13
CA SER A 1170 -42.33 27.71 -17.67
C SER A 1170 -42.24 28.93 -16.74
N PHE A 1171 -41.17 29.72 -16.86
CA PHE A 1171 -40.98 30.92 -16.04
C PHE A 1171 -42.14 31.92 -16.19
N ASN A 1172 -42.67 32.10 -17.41
CA ASN A 1172 -43.77 33.04 -17.65
C ASN A 1172 -45.09 32.54 -17.03
N GLU A 1173 -45.39 31.24 -17.12
CA GLU A 1173 -46.55 30.64 -16.44
C GLU A 1173 -46.43 30.80 -14.92
N LEU A 1174 -45.22 30.63 -14.37
CA LEU A 1174 -44.95 30.80 -12.95
C LEU A 1174 -45.17 32.24 -12.47
N VAL A 1175 -44.81 33.25 -13.28
CA VAL A 1175 -45.10 34.66 -13.00
C VAL A 1175 -46.60 34.94 -12.97
N VAL A 1176 -47.36 34.37 -13.92
CA VAL A 1176 -48.83 34.50 -13.96
C VAL A 1176 -49.48 33.86 -12.74
N GLN A 1177 -49.05 32.65 -12.36
CA GLN A 1177 -49.54 31.96 -11.17
C GLN A 1177 -49.25 32.76 -9.89
N ALA A 1178 -48.05 33.33 -9.78
CA ALA A 1178 -47.65 34.15 -8.64
C ALA A 1178 -48.50 35.44 -8.55
N LYS A 1179 -48.75 36.13 -9.66
CA LYS A 1179 -49.62 37.33 -9.71
C LYS A 1179 -51.07 37.01 -9.31
N ARG A 1180 -51.62 35.90 -9.82
CA ARG A 1180 -52.95 35.41 -9.44
C ARG A 1180 -53.05 35.09 -7.95
N ALA A 1181 -52.05 34.42 -7.40
CA ALA A 1181 -52.00 34.08 -5.97
C ALA A 1181 -51.96 35.31 -5.06
N ARG A 1182 -51.46 36.46 -5.55
CA ARG A 1182 -51.43 37.74 -4.81
C ARG A 1182 -52.64 38.65 -5.04
N GLY A 1183 -53.56 38.28 -5.95
CA GLY A 1183 -54.72 39.11 -6.29
C GLY A 1183 -54.37 40.38 -7.09
N GLU A 1184 -53.21 40.41 -7.76
CA GLU A 1184 -52.85 41.51 -8.68
C GLU A 1184 -53.69 41.39 -9.96
N PRO A 1185 -54.25 42.49 -10.49
CA PRO A 1185 -55.02 42.46 -11.74
C PRO A 1185 -54.11 41.99 -12.88
N GLU A 1186 -54.60 41.04 -13.69
CA GLU A 1186 -53.91 40.61 -14.91
C GLU A 1186 -53.76 41.82 -15.84
N SER A 1187 -52.57 42.42 -15.86
CA SER A 1187 -52.21 43.39 -16.89
C SER A 1187 -52.22 42.66 -18.23
N SER A 1188 -53.25 42.92 -19.03
CA SER A 1188 -53.31 42.56 -20.44
C SER A 1188 -52.15 43.23 -21.17
N ASP A 1189 -51.08 42.48 -21.43
CA ASP A 1189 -50.22 42.63 -22.61
C ASP A 1189 -49.26 41.44 -22.65
N THR A 1190 -49.54 40.56 -23.61
CA THR A 1190 -48.74 39.41 -24.06
C THR A 1190 -47.42 39.85 -24.69
#